data_AF-A0A0P5RYE7-F1
#
_entry.id   AF-A0A0P5RYE7-F1
#
_cell.length_a   1.000
_cell.length_b   1.000
_cell.length_c   1.000
_cell.angle_alpha   90.00
_cell.angle_beta   90.00
_cell.angle_gamma   90.00
#
_symmetry.space_group_name_H-M   'P 1'
#
loop_
_entity.id
_entity.type
_entity.pdbx_description
1 polymer ?
#
loop_
_entity_poly.entity_id
_entity_poly.type
_entity_poly.pdbx_seq_one_letter_code
_entity_poly.pdbx_strand_id
1 'polypeptide(L)'
;MATVQEPQGGAIRTEMQDQEMENLDPREADRMEESRDERDSIQEEMITDSQIRDDTSKDDSGLEDDDSRPEATFRYEVPHISKLKETVLSPPCYIRNLPWKIMVMPRNTSPQQDRAPQKFLGFFLQCNGESESSSWSCNAVADLRLLSQKEGVEDFSRKIQHLFFSKENDWGFSHFMNWNEVLDPERGYCKDDTITLEVHVNAEAPHGVSWDSKKHTGFVGLKNQGATCYMNSLLQTLFFTNQLRKAVYKMPTESDDTQRSVALALQRVFYELQFSDRPVGTKKLTKSFGWETLDSFMQHDVQEFLRVLLDKLESKMKGTCVEGTVPRLFAGKMVSFIKCKHVDYTSSRAETFYDIQLSVKGKRNILESFKDYVATETLDGDNKYDAGEHGHQEAEKGVIFASFPPVLHLHLMRFQYDPVTDCSIKFNDRFEFYDKLDLNPYLQAPESSPATYTLHAVLVHSGDNHGGHYVVFINPKGDGRWCKFDDDVVSRCTKQEAIDYNFGGADEEGSLNIKQCTNAYMLVYIRDSTLRSVLQDTTERDIPRELVARLSEERRLEALKRKERNEAHLFMTVQLVTEDNFQGHQGFDLYDPEQGVSINLRIRKLATYQELTELIASTTRYNVDQFRIWPMAGRTNNTMRPKALDWEADLGKSVTDVADNCNPWTCFLELLPPDSGLSALPPFQQDRMVLLFFKYYDPTTRQIHYAGHHYALIKRPLADLVPILLQRAGLPPHTQLELYEEVKPGMIDTIEHIDKPLETILEELMDGDIICYQKYDPEIMGSQLGTVKKYFYDLLHRIEVTFCDKTNPLDVTGFTLSMSEDLGYDQVARLVGDRIGYPPNMLQFFKSQGQDTLYCVPLYRFLKC
;
A
#
# COMPACT_ATOMS: atom_id res chain seq x y z
N MET A 1 -38.42 49.67 -0.36
CA MET A 1 -37.81 49.91 0.96
C MET A 1 -37.22 48.58 1.41
N ALA A 2 -36.06 48.17 0.86
CA ALA A 2 -34.70 48.61 1.15
C ALA A 2 -34.11 47.87 2.36
N THR A 3 -33.36 46.81 2.06
CA THR A 3 -32.29 46.19 2.88
C THR A 3 -31.58 45.17 1.97
N VAL A 4 -30.62 45.65 1.17
CA VAL A 4 -29.15 45.56 1.35
C VAL A 4 -28.62 44.17 0.99
N GLN A 5 -27.99 44.12 -0.20
CA GLN A 5 -27.20 43.03 -0.74
C GLN A 5 -25.79 43.06 -0.12
N GLU A 6 -25.28 41.89 0.29
CA GLU A 6 -23.86 41.63 0.49
C GLU A 6 -23.33 40.67 -0.60
N PRO A 7 -22.03 40.77 -0.96
CA PRO A 7 -21.51 40.32 -2.23
C PRO A 7 -21.07 38.86 -2.24
N GLN A 8 -21.32 38.19 -3.37
CA GLN A 8 -20.73 36.90 -3.73
C GLN A 8 -19.23 37.09 -3.97
N GLY A 9 -18.41 36.63 -3.03
CA GLY A 9 -16.99 36.34 -3.24
C GLY A 9 -16.83 34.85 -3.51
N GLY A 10 -16.67 34.47 -4.77
CA GLY A 10 -16.37 33.10 -5.17
C GLY A 10 -14.95 32.72 -4.76
N ALA A 11 -14.82 31.81 -3.80
CA ALA A 11 -13.64 30.97 -3.67
C ALA A 11 -13.89 29.71 -4.49
N ILE A 12 -13.11 29.51 -5.54
CA ILE A 12 -13.09 28.29 -6.35
C ILE A 12 -12.59 27.17 -5.43
N ARG A 13 -13.53 26.42 -4.84
CA ARG A 13 -13.26 25.10 -4.27
C ARG A 13 -12.74 24.23 -5.40
N THR A 14 -11.53 23.73 -5.25
CA THR A 14 -11.00 22.71 -6.16
C THR A 14 -11.45 21.37 -5.59
N GLU A 15 -12.68 20.95 -5.90
CA GLU A 15 -13.33 19.68 -5.49
C GLU A 15 -12.68 18.43 -6.14
N MET A 16 -11.39 18.47 -6.48
CA MET A 16 -10.71 17.42 -7.25
C MET A 16 -9.88 16.44 -6.42
N GLN A 17 -9.77 16.59 -5.10
CA GLN A 17 -8.96 15.67 -4.27
C GLN A 17 -9.76 14.85 -3.25
N ASP A 18 -10.95 15.29 -2.84
CA ASP A 18 -11.78 14.51 -1.91
C ASP A 18 -12.50 13.33 -2.58
N GLN A 19 -12.63 13.31 -3.91
CA GLN A 19 -13.25 12.19 -4.65
C GLN A 19 -12.30 11.04 -5.01
N GLU A 20 -10.98 11.22 -4.88
CA GLU A 20 -10.00 10.17 -5.21
C GLU A 20 -9.66 9.26 -4.00
N MET A 21 -9.88 9.71 -2.76
CA MET A 21 -9.60 8.88 -1.57
C MET A 21 -10.73 7.92 -1.18
N GLU A 22 -11.99 8.20 -1.55
CA GLU A 22 -13.13 7.29 -1.26
C GLU A 22 -13.30 6.16 -2.30
N ASN A 23 -12.49 6.13 -3.37
CA ASN A 23 -12.66 5.18 -4.48
C ASN A 23 -11.44 4.28 -4.77
N LEU A 24 -10.46 4.19 -3.87
CA LEU A 24 -9.35 3.25 -4.04
C LEU A 24 -9.84 1.80 -3.84
N ASP A 25 -10.03 1.08 -4.95
CA ASP A 25 -10.35 -0.35 -4.98
C ASP A 25 -9.24 -1.12 -4.22
N PRO A 26 -9.57 -1.99 -3.24
CA PRO A 26 -8.60 -2.88 -2.59
C PRO A 26 -7.70 -3.65 -3.56
N ARG A 27 -8.19 -3.92 -4.78
CA ARG A 27 -7.42 -4.58 -5.86
C ARG A 27 -6.34 -3.68 -6.46
N GLU A 28 -6.49 -2.35 -6.42
CA GLU A 28 -5.44 -1.41 -6.86
C GLU A 28 -4.31 -1.29 -5.83
N ALA A 29 -4.64 -1.35 -4.53
CA ALA A 29 -3.64 -1.41 -3.47
C ALA A 29 -2.79 -2.70 -3.55
N ASP A 30 -3.44 -3.85 -3.78
CA ASP A 30 -2.75 -5.14 -3.97
C ASP A 30 -1.89 -5.14 -5.25
N ARG A 31 -2.35 -4.53 -6.35
CA ARG A 31 -1.55 -4.38 -7.60
C ARG A 31 -0.35 -3.45 -7.42
N MET A 32 -0.51 -2.36 -6.67
CA MET A 32 0.63 -1.50 -6.30
C MET A 32 1.63 -2.25 -5.42
N GLU A 33 1.17 -3.19 -4.58
CA GLU A 33 2.01 -4.04 -3.75
C GLU A 33 2.75 -5.11 -4.56
N GLU A 34 2.08 -5.80 -5.50
CA GLU A 34 2.72 -6.75 -6.44
C GLU A 34 3.80 -6.07 -7.29
N SER A 35 3.52 -4.87 -7.79
CA SER A 35 4.49 -4.11 -8.58
C SER A 35 5.73 -3.69 -7.75
N ARG A 36 5.60 -3.54 -6.42
CA ARG A 36 6.74 -3.24 -5.52
C ARG A 36 7.56 -4.49 -5.25
N ASP A 37 6.92 -5.63 -5.01
CA ASP A 37 7.59 -6.93 -4.80
C ASP A 37 8.31 -7.43 -6.08
N GLU A 38 7.77 -7.17 -7.28
CA GLU A 38 8.44 -7.43 -8.57
C GLU A 38 9.60 -6.47 -8.85
N ARG A 39 9.56 -5.23 -8.36
CA ARG A 39 10.69 -4.29 -8.49
C ARG A 39 11.87 -4.67 -7.59
N ASP A 40 11.56 -5.16 -6.39
CA ASP A 40 12.56 -5.71 -5.45
C ASP A 40 13.25 -6.99 -6.00
N SER A 41 12.66 -7.70 -6.98
CA SER A 41 13.28 -8.87 -7.61
C SER A 41 14.23 -8.49 -8.75
N ILE A 42 13.92 -7.46 -9.54
CA ILE A 42 14.79 -6.95 -10.62
C ILE A 42 16.08 -6.32 -10.05
N GLN A 43 15.99 -5.61 -8.91
CA GLN A 43 17.18 -5.10 -8.22
C GLN A 43 18.06 -6.22 -7.63
N GLU A 44 17.50 -7.39 -7.31
CA GLU A 44 18.28 -8.54 -6.81
C GLU A 44 19.13 -9.20 -7.89
N GLU A 45 18.69 -9.20 -9.17
CA GLU A 45 19.48 -9.74 -10.28
C GLU A 45 20.68 -8.85 -10.67
N MET A 46 20.55 -7.52 -10.54
CA MET A 46 21.67 -6.60 -10.82
C MET A 46 22.83 -6.72 -9.83
N ILE A 47 22.55 -7.11 -8.58
CA ILE A 47 23.59 -7.25 -7.53
C ILE A 47 24.44 -8.51 -7.74
N THR A 48 23.89 -9.56 -8.36
CA THR A 48 24.61 -10.83 -8.56
C THR A 48 25.69 -10.78 -9.64
N ASP A 49 25.75 -9.74 -10.49
CA ASP A 49 26.68 -9.66 -11.63
C ASP A 49 27.88 -8.71 -11.43
N SER A 50 27.99 -8.04 -10.27
CA SER A 50 29.18 -7.24 -9.94
C SER A 50 30.24 -8.06 -9.21
N GLN A 51 31.28 -8.44 -9.95
CA GLN A 51 32.41 -9.23 -9.46
C GLN A 51 33.11 -8.56 -8.26
N ILE A 52 33.18 -9.31 -7.15
CA ILE A 52 34.00 -9.03 -5.98
C ILE A 52 35.48 -8.97 -6.42
N ARG A 53 36.07 -7.78 -6.45
CA ARG A 53 37.52 -7.59 -6.40
C ARG A 53 37.91 -7.31 -4.95
N ASP A 54 38.60 -8.29 -4.38
CA ASP A 54 39.23 -8.25 -3.07
C ASP A 54 40.49 -7.37 -3.17
N ASP A 55 40.57 -6.28 -2.42
CA ASP A 55 41.82 -5.52 -2.29
C ASP A 55 42.06 -5.15 -0.82
N THR A 56 42.88 -5.98 -0.18
CA THR A 56 43.42 -5.76 1.15
C THR A 56 44.77 -5.07 1.06
N SER A 57 44.84 -3.78 1.38
CA SER A 57 46.04 -3.18 1.99
C SER A 57 45.73 -1.82 2.62
N LYS A 58 46.12 -1.66 3.89
CA LYS A 58 46.14 -0.39 4.62
C LYS A 58 47.24 0.52 4.07
N ASP A 59 46.91 1.79 3.81
CA ASP A 59 47.79 2.92 4.19
C ASP A 59 47.00 4.24 4.31
N ASP A 60 47.40 5.04 5.29
CA ASP A 60 46.70 6.21 5.87
C ASP A 60 46.97 7.52 5.07
N SER A 61 46.72 7.51 3.76
CA SER A 61 46.99 8.67 2.89
C SER A 61 46.00 8.92 1.73
N GLY A 62 44.74 8.47 1.84
CA GLY A 62 43.77 8.46 0.72
C GLY A 62 42.44 9.17 0.96
N LEU A 63 42.42 10.32 1.65
CA LEU A 63 41.17 11.04 1.96
C LEU A 63 40.55 11.85 0.79
N GLU A 64 41.15 11.85 -0.41
CA GLU A 64 40.66 12.67 -1.54
C GLU A 64 39.63 11.95 -2.44
N ASP A 65 39.49 10.61 -2.37
CA ASP A 65 38.64 9.78 -3.24
C ASP A 65 37.54 8.98 -2.46
N ASP A 66 36.88 9.57 -1.46
CA ASP A 66 35.66 9.00 -0.88
C ASP A 66 34.41 9.53 -1.59
N ASP A 67 33.91 8.76 -2.56
CA ASP A 67 32.67 9.05 -3.31
C ASP A 67 31.42 9.20 -2.41
N SER A 68 31.47 8.66 -1.18
CA SER A 68 30.36 8.66 -0.22
C SER A 68 30.36 9.88 0.71
N ARG A 69 31.33 10.79 0.55
CA ARG A 69 31.47 12.01 1.36
C ARG A 69 30.17 12.83 1.41
N PRO A 70 29.86 13.47 2.55
CA PRO A 70 28.64 14.27 2.72
C PRO A 70 28.71 15.62 2.01
N GLU A 71 29.92 16.14 1.79
CA GLU A 71 30.13 17.42 1.13
C GLU A 71 31.42 17.39 0.31
N ALA A 72 31.47 18.21 -0.74
CA ALA A 72 32.67 18.42 -1.54
C ALA A 72 32.65 19.78 -2.22
N THR A 73 33.84 20.31 -2.49
CA THR A 73 34.02 21.47 -3.37
C THR A 73 34.70 21.04 -4.64
N PHE A 74 34.14 21.38 -5.79
CA PHE A 74 34.72 21.06 -7.09
C PHE A 74 34.56 22.24 -8.06
N ARG A 75 35.44 22.27 -9.06
CA ARG A 75 35.60 23.41 -9.97
C ARG A 75 35.44 22.99 -11.42
N TYR A 76 35.01 23.93 -12.24
CA TYR A 76 34.94 23.78 -13.67
C TYR A 76 35.42 25.05 -14.36
N GLU A 77 36.49 24.92 -15.15
CA GLU A 77 36.99 25.98 -16.00
C GLU A 77 36.28 25.93 -17.36
N VAL A 78 35.68 27.05 -17.76
CA VAL A 78 34.98 27.18 -19.05
C VAL A 78 35.84 28.03 -19.98
N PRO A 79 36.63 27.41 -20.89
CA PRO A 79 37.41 28.14 -21.86
C PRO A 79 36.52 28.71 -22.97
N HIS A 80 37.01 29.76 -23.63
CA HIS A 80 36.35 30.43 -24.75
C HIS A 80 34.92 30.92 -24.42
N ILE A 81 34.72 31.46 -23.22
CA ILE A 81 33.40 31.82 -22.69
C ILE A 81 32.67 32.82 -23.61
N SER A 82 33.38 33.76 -24.24
CA SER A 82 32.80 34.74 -25.18
C SER A 82 32.04 34.08 -26.35
N LYS A 83 32.45 32.87 -26.74
CA LYS A 83 31.89 32.10 -27.87
C LYS A 83 30.91 31.01 -27.45
N LEU A 84 30.59 30.87 -26.16
CA LEU A 84 29.68 29.83 -25.67
C LEU A 84 28.26 30.03 -26.24
N LYS A 85 27.76 28.99 -26.91
CA LYS A 85 26.43 28.93 -27.56
C LYS A 85 25.52 27.83 -26.98
N GLU A 86 26.10 26.72 -26.56
CA GLU A 86 25.38 25.54 -26.07
C GLU A 86 25.63 25.33 -24.58
N THR A 87 24.83 24.46 -23.98
CA THR A 87 25.01 24.03 -22.60
C THR A 87 26.26 23.14 -22.49
N VAL A 88 27.10 23.38 -21.49
CA VAL A 88 28.27 22.56 -21.17
C VAL A 88 28.15 22.01 -19.75
N LEU A 89 28.60 20.77 -19.57
CA LEU A 89 28.63 20.07 -18.29
C LEU A 89 30.08 19.82 -17.88
N SER A 90 30.36 19.95 -16.58
CA SER A 90 31.64 19.54 -16.03
C SER A 90 31.76 18.01 -15.95
N PRO A 91 32.99 17.48 -15.76
CA PRO A 91 33.17 16.15 -15.21
C PRO A 91 32.39 15.98 -13.89
N PRO A 92 31.91 14.76 -13.58
CA PRO A 92 31.19 14.51 -12.35
C PRO A 92 32.13 14.55 -11.14
N CYS A 93 31.63 15.14 -10.05
CA CYS A 93 32.17 14.99 -8.70
C CYS A 93 31.21 14.09 -7.91
N TYR A 94 31.73 13.04 -7.28
CA TYR A 94 30.89 12.13 -6.49
C TYR A 94 30.73 12.64 -5.06
N ILE A 95 29.47 12.71 -4.62
CA ILE A 95 29.04 13.08 -3.27
C ILE A 95 27.83 12.21 -2.96
N ARG A 96 27.85 11.49 -1.83
CA ARG A 96 26.86 10.46 -1.49
C ARG A 96 26.67 9.39 -2.59
N ASN A 97 27.75 9.03 -3.29
CA ASN A 97 27.76 8.12 -4.44
C ASN A 97 26.89 8.55 -5.64
N LEU A 98 26.47 9.83 -5.68
CA LEU A 98 25.76 10.41 -6.82
C LEU A 98 26.72 11.29 -7.64
N PRO A 99 26.61 11.30 -8.97
CA PRO A 99 27.41 12.17 -9.81
C PRO A 99 26.81 13.59 -9.83
N TRP A 100 27.56 14.56 -9.32
CA TRP A 100 27.22 15.99 -9.35
C TRP A 100 28.02 16.71 -10.42
N LYS A 101 27.36 17.52 -11.24
CA LYS A 101 28.00 18.25 -12.36
C LYS A 101 27.63 19.73 -12.32
N ILE A 102 28.59 20.59 -12.67
CA ILE A 102 28.36 22.00 -12.96
C ILE A 102 27.78 22.10 -14.37
N MET A 103 26.63 22.73 -14.50
CA MET A 103 25.98 23.01 -15.78
C MET A 103 25.98 24.50 -16.08
N VAL A 104 26.51 24.86 -17.24
CA VAL A 104 26.69 26.25 -17.67
C VAL A 104 26.03 26.44 -19.02
N MET A 105 25.21 27.48 -19.16
CA MET A 105 24.55 27.76 -20.43
C MET A 105 24.29 29.25 -20.63
N PRO A 106 24.36 29.77 -21.87
CA PRO A 106 23.92 31.13 -22.16
C PRO A 106 22.39 31.21 -22.14
N ARG A 107 21.84 32.21 -21.44
CA ARG A 107 20.40 32.51 -21.42
C ARG A 107 20.13 33.87 -22.05
N ASN A 108 19.24 33.92 -23.03
CA ASN A 108 18.79 35.16 -23.66
C ASN A 108 17.41 35.52 -23.14
N THR A 109 17.18 36.80 -22.84
CA THR A 109 15.82 37.29 -22.59
C THR A 109 15.07 37.48 -23.91
N SER A 110 13.80 37.08 -23.94
CA SER A 110 12.89 37.39 -25.06
C SER A 110 12.64 38.90 -25.12
N PRO A 111 12.51 39.49 -26.33
CA PRO A 111 12.26 40.91 -26.46
C PRO A 111 10.84 41.25 -25.97
N GLN A 112 10.74 41.77 -24.74
CA GLN A 112 9.58 42.56 -24.33
C GLN A 112 9.81 44.03 -24.71
N GLN A 113 8.72 44.71 -25.10
CA GLN A 113 8.68 46.07 -25.66
C GLN A 113 9.72 47.01 -25.01
N ASP A 114 10.60 47.57 -25.85
CA ASP A 114 11.60 48.62 -25.56
C ASP A 114 12.85 48.28 -24.72
N ARG A 115 13.27 47.01 -24.60
CA ARG A 115 14.62 46.66 -24.07
C ARG A 115 15.45 45.82 -25.04
N ALA A 116 16.72 46.17 -25.18
CA ALA A 116 17.70 45.38 -25.95
C ALA A 116 17.83 43.96 -25.36
N PRO A 117 18.03 42.92 -26.21
CA PRO A 117 18.20 41.55 -25.73
C PRO A 117 19.41 41.47 -24.81
N GLN A 118 19.18 41.00 -23.57
CA GLN A 118 20.24 40.81 -22.59
C GLN A 118 20.63 39.33 -22.55
N LYS A 119 21.93 39.08 -22.64
CA LYS A 119 22.52 37.75 -22.45
C LYS A 119 22.92 37.61 -20.98
N PHE A 120 22.63 36.46 -20.40
CA PHE A 120 22.96 36.11 -19.02
C PHE A 120 23.73 34.79 -18.97
N LEU A 121 24.60 34.66 -17.97
CA LEU A 121 25.22 33.41 -17.62
C LEU A 121 24.22 32.60 -16.80
N GLY A 122 23.80 31.44 -17.32
CA GLY A 122 23.08 30.43 -16.58
C GLY A 122 24.06 29.50 -15.89
N PHE A 123 23.87 29.28 -14.59
CA PHE A 123 24.73 28.42 -13.77
C PHE A 123 23.85 27.55 -12.87
N PHE A 124 23.95 26.25 -13.06
CA PHE A 124 23.16 25.22 -12.40
C PHE A 124 24.05 24.11 -11.86
N LEU A 125 23.54 23.42 -10.86
CA LEU A 125 24.08 22.18 -10.34
C LEU A 125 23.16 21.04 -10.80
N GLN A 126 23.72 20.03 -11.47
CA GLN A 126 23.01 18.82 -11.86
C GLN A 126 23.42 17.68 -10.92
N CYS A 127 22.46 16.85 -10.53
CA CYS A 127 22.63 15.66 -9.71
C CYS A 127 22.04 14.45 -10.43
N ASN A 128 22.83 13.40 -10.66
CA ASN A 128 22.37 12.12 -11.18
C ASN A 128 21.51 12.18 -12.45
N GLY A 129 21.76 13.15 -13.34
CA GLY A 129 20.95 13.41 -14.53
C GLY A 129 21.01 12.34 -15.63
N GLU A 130 21.90 11.36 -15.52
CA GLU A 130 22.03 10.22 -16.45
C GLU A 130 21.25 8.98 -16.00
N SER A 131 20.66 9.00 -14.80
CA SER A 131 19.92 7.86 -14.25
C SER A 131 18.57 7.66 -14.94
N GLU A 132 18.30 6.43 -15.39
CA GLU A 132 16.97 6.03 -15.91
C GLU A 132 15.95 5.76 -14.79
N SER A 133 16.41 5.68 -13.53
CA SER A 133 15.53 5.46 -12.38
C SER A 133 14.71 6.72 -12.07
N SER A 134 13.39 6.54 -11.96
CA SER A 134 12.47 7.60 -11.56
C SER A 134 12.37 7.78 -10.04
N SER A 135 12.89 6.83 -9.26
CA SER A 135 12.55 6.64 -7.84
C SER A 135 13.66 7.04 -6.86
N TRP A 136 14.57 7.93 -7.23
CA TRP A 136 15.63 8.42 -6.34
C TRP A 136 15.40 9.88 -5.92
N SER A 137 15.91 10.25 -4.76
CA SER A 137 15.93 11.63 -4.31
C SER A 137 17.15 11.95 -3.45
N CYS A 138 17.64 13.18 -3.52
CA CYS A 138 18.75 13.68 -2.71
C CYS A 138 18.55 15.17 -2.40
N ASN A 139 18.41 15.51 -1.12
CA ASN A 139 18.36 16.90 -0.68
C ASN A 139 19.79 17.45 -0.53
N ALA A 140 20.07 18.63 -1.06
CA ALA A 140 21.37 19.26 -0.91
C ALA A 140 21.27 20.79 -0.79
N VAL A 141 22.22 21.35 -0.05
CA VAL A 141 22.53 22.78 -0.02
C VAL A 141 23.82 22.98 -0.80
N ALA A 142 23.85 23.95 -1.70
CA ALA A 142 25.04 24.24 -2.47
C ALA A 142 25.31 25.74 -2.57
N ASP A 143 26.58 26.10 -2.63
CA ASP A 143 27.07 27.46 -2.86
C ASP A 143 27.74 27.52 -4.24
N LEU A 144 27.10 28.21 -5.18
CA LEU A 144 27.54 28.37 -6.56
C LEU A 144 28.34 29.66 -6.67
N ARG A 145 29.64 29.56 -6.99
CA ARG A 145 30.58 30.67 -7.01
C ARG A 145 31.22 30.86 -8.39
N LEU A 146 31.26 32.11 -8.85
CA LEU A 146 32.12 32.55 -9.94
C LEU A 146 33.36 33.20 -9.33
N LEU A 147 34.51 32.54 -9.50
CA LEU A 147 35.75 32.98 -8.88
C LEU A 147 36.33 34.21 -9.59
N SER A 148 36.78 35.17 -8.80
CA SER A 148 37.58 36.29 -9.29
C SER A 148 38.99 35.82 -9.64
N GLN A 149 39.51 36.27 -10.78
CA GLN A 149 40.87 36.02 -11.24
C GLN A 149 41.77 37.26 -11.11
N LYS A 150 41.28 38.28 -10.41
CA LYS A 150 41.97 39.57 -10.18
C LYS A 150 42.10 39.85 -8.70
N GLU A 151 43.31 40.22 -8.30
CA GLU A 151 43.62 40.53 -6.90
C GLU A 151 42.80 41.73 -6.40
N GLY A 152 42.14 41.57 -5.25
CA GLY A 152 41.30 42.61 -4.63
C GLY A 152 39.84 42.65 -5.10
N VAL A 153 39.40 41.75 -5.99
CA VAL A 153 37.97 41.58 -6.33
C VAL A 153 37.44 40.30 -5.67
N GLU A 154 36.29 40.42 -5.00
CA GLU A 154 35.62 39.28 -4.33
C GLU A 154 34.93 38.34 -5.32
N ASP A 155 34.79 37.08 -4.93
CA ASP A 155 34.04 36.08 -5.68
C ASP A 155 32.54 36.40 -5.64
N PHE A 156 31.84 36.12 -6.74
CA PHE A 156 30.39 36.25 -6.77
C PHE A 156 29.74 34.91 -6.47
N SER A 157 28.97 34.83 -5.39
CA SER A 157 28.33 33.60 -4.94
C SER A 157 26.82 33.70 -4.78
N ARG A 158 26.12 32.59 -5.00
CA ARG A 158 24.70 32.42 -4.64
C ARG A 158 24.47 31.02 -4.11
N LYS A 159 23.68 30.92 -3.05
CA LYS A 159 23.30 29.66 -2.43
C LYS A 159 22.01 29.12 -3.01
N ILE A 160 21.91 27.80 -3.09
CA ILE A 160 20.69 27.05 -3.40
C ILE A 160 20.47 25.98 -2.33
N GLN A 161 19.21 25.64 -2.11
CA GLN A 161 18.80 24.43 -1.41
C GLN A 161 17.71 23.77 -2.25
N HIS A 162 17.85 22.49 -2.54
CA HIS A 162 16.94 21.79 -3.43
C HIS A 162 16.88 20.28 -3.16
N LEU A 163 15.70 19.71 -3.37
CA LEU A 163 15.48 18.27 -3.41
C LEU A 163 15.65 17.81 -4.86
N PHE A 164 16.79 17.21 -5.17
CA PHE A 164 17.06 16.67 -6.49
C PHE A 164 16.39 15.30 -6.66
N PHE A 165 15.72 15.07 -7.79
CA PHE A 165 15.12 13.80 -8.17
C PHE A 165 14.98 13.71 -9.68
N SER A 166 14.49 12.59 -10.22
CA SER A 166 14.46 12.32 -11.67
C SER A 166 13.89 13.45 -12.56
N LYS A 167 12.80 14.12 -12.13
CA LYS A 167 12.17 15.22 -12.90
C LYS A 167 12.84 16.58 -12.68
N GLU A 168 13.42 16.81 -11.52
CA GLU A 168 14.14 18.04 -11.15
C GLU A 168 15.57 17.66 -10.75
N ASN A 169 16.32 17.15 -11.74
CA ASN A 169 17.69 16.67 -11.53
C ASN A 169 18.73 17.78 -11.64
N ASP A 170 18.32 18.99 -12.03
CA ASP A 170 19.16 20.18 -12.07
C ASP A 170 18.47 21.37 -11.41
N TRP A 171 19.26 22.19 -10.71
CA TRP A 171 18.75 23.39 -10.04
C TRP A 171 19.80 24.49 -9.98
N GLY A 172 19.37 25.74 -10.09
CA GLY A 172 20.27 26.88 -10.14
C GLY A 172 19.62 28.13 -10.71
N PHE A 173 20.42 28.98 -11.36
CA PHE A 173 19.99 30.29 -11.80
C PHE A 173 20.11 30.45 -13.31
N SER A 174 18.98 30.68 -13.98
CA SER A 174 18.97 31.10 -15.40
C SER A 174 19.63 32.47 -15.60
N HIS A 175 19.52 33.36 -14.62
CA HIS A 175 20.09 34.70 -14.64
C HIS A 175 21.08 34.85 -13.46
N PHE A 176 22.18 34.10 -13.49
CA PHE A 176 23.19 34.13 -12.43
C PHE A 176 23.95 35.46 -12.42
N MET A 177 24.49 35.87 -13.58
CA MET A 177 25.17 37.16 -13.78
C MET A 177 24.94 37.68 -15.20
N ASN A 178 24.95 39.00 -15.40
CA ASN A 178 24.86 39.59 -16.74
C ASN A 178 26.11 39.25 -17.55
N TRP A 179 25.94 38.83 -18.80
CA TRP A 179 27.06 38.37 -19.63
C TRP A 179 28.13 39.44 -19.86
N ASN A 180 27.72 40.71 -19.94
CA ASN A 180 28.67 41.82 -20.11
C ASN A 180 29.50 42.04 -18.84
N GLU A 181 28.95 41.78 -17.66
CA GLU A 181 29.69 41.89 -16.38
C GLU A 181 30.69 40.75 -16.21
N VAL A 182 30.36 39.54 -16.68
CA VAL A 182 31.28 38.39 -16.66
C VAL A 182 32.51 38.66 -17.54
N LEU A 183 32.30 39.28 -18.70
CA LEU A 183 33.38 39.58 -19.67
C LEU A 183 34.13 40.89 -19.38
N ASP A 184 33.66 41.71 -18.43
CA ASP A 184 34.26 42.99 -18.11
C ASP A 184 35.65 42.81 -17.48
N PRO A 185 36.74 43.27 -18.12
CA PRO A 185 38.10 43.16 -17.58
C PRO A 185 38.28 43.91 -16.25
N GLU A 186 37.45 44.93 -15.96
CA GLU A 186 37.52 45.66 -14.70
C GLU A 186 37.01 44.81 -13.53
N ARG A 187 35.99 43.99 -13.78
CA ARG A 187 35.37 43.05 -12.82
C ARG A 187 36.24 41.83 -12.53
N GLY A 188 37.12 41.42 -13.45
CA GLY A 188 38.17 40.43 -13.16
C GLY A 188 37.72 38.97 -13.08
N TYR A 189 36.49 38.62 -13.46
CA TYR A 189 36.01 37.23 -13.46
C TYR A 189 36.50 36.40 -14.66
N CYS A 190 36.78 37.06 -15.78
CA CYS A 190 37.28 36.44 -17.01
C CYS A 190 38.73 36.81 -17.26
N LYS A 191 39.59 35.80 -17.47
CA LYS A 191 40.99 35.95 -17.86
C LYS A 191 41.26 35.01 -19.03
N ASP A 192 41.92 35.51 -20.08
CA ASP A 192 42.23 34.72 -21.28
C ASP A 192 40.99 34.01 -21.88
N ASP A 193 39.85 34.72 -21.89
CA ASP A 193 38.54 34.20 -22.34
C ASP A 193 38.07 32.94 -21.59
N THR A 194 38.50 32.78 -20.33
CA THR A 194 38.21 31.63 -19.47
C THR A 194 37.66 32.10 -18.13
N ILE A 195 36.59 31.45 -17.66
CA ILE A 195 36.02 31.66 -16.32
C ILE A 195 36.21 30.41 -15.47
N THR A 196 36.30 30.58 -14.15
CA THR A 196 36.36 29.46 -13.20
C THR A 196 35.11 29.47 -12.33
N LEU A 197 34.34 28.39 -12.40
CA LEU A 197 33.18 28.16 -11.55
C LEU A 197 33.56 27.18 -10.45
N GLU A 198 33.09 27.44 -9.24
CA GLU A 198 33.25 26.57 -8.08
C GLU A 198 31.87 26.27 -7.50
N VAL A 199 31.62 25.02 -7.14
CA VAL A 199 30.45 24.66 -6.35
C VAL A 199 30.90 23.92 -5.12
N HIS A 200 30.46 24.39 -3.96
CA HIS A 200 30.51 23.64 -2.72
C HIS A 200 29.14 23.04 -2.44
N VAL A 201 29.04 21.72 -2.45
CA VAL A 201 27.78 20.98 -2.22
C VAL A 201 27.87 20.26 -0.89
N ASN A 202 26.81 20.36 -0.09
CA ASN A 202 26.58 19.54 1.10
C ASN A 202 25.24 18.80 0.92
N ALA A 203 25.31 17.48 0.83
CA ALA A 203 24.21 16.61 0.46
C ALA A 203 23.81 15.66 1.60
N GLU A 204 22.50 15.54 1.80
CA GLU A 204 21.91 14.51 2.66
C GLU A 204 22.02 13.13 1.99
N ALA A 205 21.94 12.07 2.81
CA ALA A 205 21.95 10.72 2.27
C ALA A 205 20.73 10.49 1.36
N PRO A 206 20.94 9.97 0.13
CA PRO A 206 19.88 9.84 -0.86
C PRO A 206 18.99 8.63 -0.61
N HIS A 207 17.73 8.73 -1.05
CA HIS A 207 16.78 7.62 -1.09
C HIS A 207 16.70 7.02 -2.49
N GLY A 208 16.33 5.73 -2.59
CA GLY A 208 16.07 5.07 -3.87
C GLY A 208 17.32 4.79 -4.74
N VAL A 209 18.51 4.97 -4.16
CA VAL A 209 19.78 4.49 -4.69
C VAL A 209 20.39 3.50 -3.70
N SER A 210 21.39 2.73 -4.13
CA SER A 210 22.07 1.74 -3.28
C SER A 210 22.90 2.41 -2.19
N TRP A 211 22.24 2.93 -1.15
CA TRP A 211 22.86 3.45 0.06
C TRP A 211 23.00 2.32 1.09
N ASP A 212 24.23 1.87 1.33
CA ASP A 212 24.50 0.88 2.37
C ASP A 212 24.62 1.57 3.75
N SER A 213 23.47 1.77 4.39
CA SER A 213 23.35 2.34 5.74
C SER A 213 24.31 1.68 6.74
N LYS A 214 24.48 0.35 6.67
CA LYS A 214 25.27 -0.39 7.65
C LYS A 214 26.77 -0.21 7.43
N LYS A 215 27.23 -0.17 6.18
CA LYS A 215 28.63 0.11 5.85
C LYS A 215 29.07 1.48 6.36
N HIS A 216 28.24 2.51 6.21
CA HIS A 216 28.62 3.89 6.55
C HIS A 216 28.40 4.25 8.02
N THR A 217 27.38 3.68 8.68
CA THR A 217 27.00 4.06 10.05
C THR A 217 27.22 2.96 11.07
N GLY A 218 27.27 1.70 10.63
CA GLY A 218 27.20 0.52 11.49
C GLY A 218 25.76 0.11 11.85
N PHE A 219 24.74 0.82 11.36
CA PHE A 219 23.34 0.62 11.68
C PHE A 219 22.48 0.49 10.41
N VAL A 220 21.32 -0.13 10.56
CA VAL A 220 20.37 -0.35 9.46
C VAL A 220 19.03 0.33 9.72
N GLY A 221 18.37 0.73 8.65
CA GLY A 221 17.08 1.40 8.68
C GLY A 221 15.87 0.46 8.75
N LEU A 222 14.69 1.05 8.80
CA LEU A 222 13.38 0.39 8.73
C LEU A 222 12.70 0.74 7.40
N LYS A 223 12.13 -0.24 6.71
CA LYS A 223 11.35 0.03 5.50
C LYS A 223 10.10 0.83 5.86
N ASN A 224 9.86 1.92 5.15
CA ASN A 224 8.62 2.68 5.24
C ASN A 224 7.49 1.94 4.50
N GLN A 225 6.35 1.74 5.17
CA GLN A 225 5.15 1.12 4.59
C GLN A 225 4.08 2.13 4.16
N GLY A 226 4.39 3.42 4.15
CA GLY A 226 3.43 4.48 3.83
C GLY A 226 3.48 5.56 4.92
N ALA A 227 2.51 5.55 5.85
CA ALA A 227 2.44 6.52 6.94
C ALA A 227 3.06 6.02 8.25
N THR A 228 3.90 4.96 8.21
CA THR A 228 4.45 4.30 9.40
C THR A 228 5.72 4.95 9.98
N CYS A 229 6.17 6.09 9.44
CA CYS A 229 7.45 6.71 9.79
C CYS A 229 7.56 7.05 11.30
N TYR A 230 6.45 7.46 11.92
CA TYR A 230 6.40 7.76 13.36
C TYR A 230 6.68 6.50 14.21
N MET A 231 6.14 5.35 13.78
CA MET A 231 6.39 4.06 14.40
C MET A 231 7.86 3.67 14.20
N ASN A 232 8.40 3.84 13.00
CA ASN A 232 9.81 3.54 12.70
C ASN A 232 10.75 4.34 13.61
N SER A 233 10.50 5.63 13.76
CA SER A 233 11.25 6.54 14.65
C SER A 233 11.22 6.05 16.11
N LEU A 234 10.06 5.60 16.58
CA LEU A 234 9.92 5.06 17.93
C LEU A 234 10.62 3.71 18.10
N LEU A 235 10.50 2.81 17.12
CA LEU A 235 11.13 1.48 17.16
C LEU A 235 12.66 1.58 17.22
N GLN A 236 13.27 2.49 16.45
CA GLN A 236 14.70 2.76 16.53
C GLN A 236 15.08 3.28 17.93
N THR A 237 14.30 4.21 18.48
CA THR A 237 14.52 4.75 19.84
C THR A 237 14.49 3.65 20.92
N LEU A 238 13.50 2.75 20.85
CA LEU A 238 13.38 1.62 21.78
C LEU A 238 14.49 0.58 21.57
N PHE A 239 14.89 0.34 20.32
CA PHE A 239 15.98 -0.59 19.98
C PHE A 239 17.32 -0.15 20.58
N PHE A 240 17.63 1.16 20.55
CA PHE A 240 18.84 1.72 21.15
C PHE A 240 18.76 1.89 22.68
N THR A 241 17.60 1.67 23.28
CA THR A 241 17.49 1.43 24.73
C THR A 241 17.97 0.01 25.05
N ASN A 242 19.29 -0.21 25.03
CA ASN A 242 19.89 -1.55 25.01
C ASN A 242 19.43 -2.46 26.16
N GLN A 243 19.22 -1.92 27.36
CA GLN A 243 18.68 -2.68 28.49
C GLN A 243 17.25 -3.19 28.23
N LEU A 244 16.40 -2.42 27.57
CA LEU A 244 15.07 -2.85 27.13
C LEU A 244 15.22 -3.93 26.03
N ARG A 245 16.08 -3.71 25.03
CA ARG A 245 16.33 -4.68 23.96
C ARG A 245 16.73 -6.06 24.50
N LYS A 246 17.64 -6.12 25.47
CA LYS A 246 18.02 -7.38 26.14
C LYS A 246 16.85 -8.04 26.87
N ALA A 247 15.98 -7.25 27.49
CA ALA A 247 14.78 -7.80 28.14
C ALA A 247 13.77 -8.33 27.12
N VAL A 248 13.60 -7.64 25.99
CA VAL A 248 12.74 -8.07 24.88
C VAL A 248 13.18 -9.43 24.33
N TYR A 249 14.49 -9.65 24.12
CA TYR A 249 14.99 -10.94 23.66
C TYR A 249 14.73 -12.10 24.64
N LYS A 250 14.57 -11.83 25.93
CA LYS A 250 14.36 -12.85 26.97
C LYS A 250 12.88 -13.15 27.24
N MET A 251 11.95 -12.54 26.50
CA MET A 251 10.53 -12.86 26.62
C MET A 251 10.22 -14.25 26.02
N PRO A 252 9.41 -15.07 26.70
CA PRO A 252 9.01 -16.39 26.20
C PRO A 252 7.97 -16.22 25.08
N THR A 253 8.35 -16.57 23.86
CA THR A 253 7.53 -16.42 22.65
C THR A 253 7.48 -17.69 21.81
N GLU A 254 7.98 -18.83 22.29
CA GLU A 254 8.10 -20.08 21.53
C GLU A 254 6.74 -20.64 21.09
N SER A 255 5.70 -20.47 21.90
CA SER A 255 4.33 -20.91 21.62
C SER A 255 3.45 -19.85 20.96
N ASP A 256 3.97 -18.64 20.77
CA ASP A 256 3.18 -17.52 20.28
C ASP A 256 2.87 -17.66 18.78
N ASP A 257 1.71 -17.16 18.38
CA ASP A 257 1.32 -17.06 16.97
C ASP A 257 2.23 -16.08 16.22
N THR A 258 2.71 -16.50 15.05
CA THR A 258 3.69 -15.76 14.24
C THR A 258 3.20 -14.41 13.72
N GLN A 259 1.88 -14.27 13.52
CA GLN A 259 1.25 -13.08 12.93
C GLN A 259 0.59 -12.17 13.98
N ARG A 260 0.09 -12.74 15.08
CA ARG A 260 -0.68 -11.99 16.10
C ARG A 260 0.16 -11.55 17.31
N SER A 261 1.31 -12.17 17.57
CA SER A 261 2.10 -11.81 18.76
C SER A 261 2.97 -10.57 18.52
N VAL A 262 2.61 -9.48 19.22
CA VAL A 262 3.39 -8.23 19.25
C VAL A 262 4.78 -8.45 19.82
N ALA A 263 4.92 -9.27 20.86
CA ALA A 263 6.22 -9.54 21.50
C ALA A 263 7.18 -10.24 20.53
N LEU A 264 6.70 -11.27 19.82
CA LEU A 264 7.49 -11.97 18.81
C LEU A 264 7.79 -11.07 17.61
N ALA A 265 6.82 -10.27 17.16
CA ALA A 265 7.04 -9.35 16.06
C ALA A 265 8.10 -8.29 16.41
N LEU A 266 8.11 -7.77 17.64
CA LEU A 266 9.14 -6.84 18.09
C LEU A 266 10.50 -7.52 18.23
N GLN A 267 10.56 -8.75 18.76
CA GLN A 267 11.80 -9.54 18.79
C GLN A 267 12.38 -9.73 17.39
N ARG A 268 11.53 -10.00 16.39
CA ARG A 268 11.95 -10.12 14.98
C ARG A 268 12.55 -8.82 14.46
N VAL A 269 11.87 -7.69 14.67
CA VAL A 269 12.37 -6.37 14.25
C VAL A 269 13.70 -6.05 14.93
N PHE A 270 13.83 -6.26 16.25
CA PHE A 270 15.08 -6.00 16.97
C PHE A 270 16.21 -6.92 16.52
N TYR A 271 15.92 -8.21 16.31
CA TYR A 271 16.90 -9.15 15.80
C TYR A 271 17.40 -8.74 14.41
N GLU A 272 16.50 -8.38 13.50
CA GLU A 272 16.87 -7.95 12.16
C GLU A 272 17.62 -6.60 12.16
N LEU A 273 17.23 -5.63 13.00
CA LEU A 273 17.97 -4.38 13.17
C LEU A 273 19.42 -4.60 13.66
N GLN A 274 19.66 -5.69 14.38
CA GLN A 274 20.99 -6.02 14.90
C GLN A 274 21.86 -6.77 13.88
N PHE A 275 21.28 -7.65 13.06
CA PHE A 275 22.05 -8.56 12.21
C PHE A 275 21.86 -8.36 10.70
N SER A 276 20.74 -7.82 10.25
CA SER A 276 20.49 -7.59 8.82
C SER A 276 21.45 -6.54 8.26
N ASP A 277 21.83 -6.70 6.99
CA ASP A 277 22.53 -5.67 6.20
C ASP A 277 21.54 -4.85 5.34
N ARG A 278 20.26 -5.26 5.31
CA ARG A 278 19.19 -4.65 4.53
C ARG A 278 18.13 -3.99 5.42
N PRO A 279 17.46 -2.92 4.94
CA PRO A 279 16.35 -2.28 5.65
C PRO A 279 15.31 -3.29 6.13
N VAL A 280 14.91 -3.16 7.39
CA VAL A 280 14.08 -4.15 8.10
C VAL A 280 12.59 -3.83 7.91
N GLY A 281 11.81 -4.85 7.54
CA GLY A 281 10.37 -4.69 7.35
C GLY A 281 9.58 -4.75 8.66
N THR A 282 8.57 -3.89 8.82
CA THR A 282 7.68 -3.87 10.00
C THR A 282 6.29 -4.47 9.73
N LYS A 283 6.05 -5.09 8.56
CA LYS A 283 4.74 -5.62 8.13
C LYS A 283 4.09 -6.59 9.13
N LYS A 284 4.87 -7.48 9.74
CA LYS A 284 4.34 -8.43 10.74
C LYS A 284 4.04 -7.75 12.08
N LEU A 285 4.71 -6.64 12.39
CA LEU A 285 4.46 -5.88 13.61
C LEU A 285 3.14 -5.11 13.49
N THR A 286 2.92 -4.38 12.40
CA THR A 286 1.64 -3.66 12.16
C THR A 286 0.46 -4.64 12.19
N LYS A 287 0.56 -5.79 11.49
CA LYS A 287 -0.45 -6.85 11.55
C LYS A 287 -0.73 -7.38 12.97
N SER A 288 0.30 -7.47 13.82
CA SER A 288 0.13 -7.93 15.21
C SER A 288 -0.62 -6.94 16.11
N PHE A 289 -0.71 -5.67 15.71
CA PHE A 289 -1.56 -4.67 16.36
C PHE A 289 -3.02 -4.71 15.88
N GLY A 290 -3.32 -5.52 14.86
CA GLY A 290 -4.63 -5.56 14.22
C GLY A 290 -4.84 -4.47 13.18
N TRP A 291 -3.77 -3.79 12.75
CA TRP A 291 -3.85 -2.79 11.68
C TRP A 291 -3.99 -3.51 10.33
N GLU A 292 -5.00 -3.10 9.57
CA GLU A 292 -5.19 -3.50 8.18
C GLU A 292 -4.36 -2.62 7.24
N THR A 293 -4.36 -2.94 5.95
CA THR A 293 -3.54 -2.23 4.95
C THR A 293 -3.87 -0.75 4.89
N LEU A 294 -5.15 -0.38 5.03
CA LEU A 294 -5.61 1.02 5.05
C LEU A 294 -5.16 1.77 6.31
N ASP A 295 -5.18 1.10 7.48
CA ASP A 295 -4.73 1.69 8.75
C ASP A 295 -3.24 2.08 8.71
N SER A 296 -2.43 1.41 7.89
CA SER A 296 -1.01 1.73 7.72
C SER A 296 -0.74 3.09 7.03
N PHE A 297 -1.78 3.69 6.45
CA PHE A 297 -1.78 5.05 5.91
C PHE A 297 -2.33 6.10 6.89
N MET A 298 -2.83 5.68 8.06
CA MET A 298 -3.29 6.58 9.12
C MET A 298 -2.18 6.85 10.14
N GLN A 299 -2.01 8.12 10.50
CA GLN A 299 -1.08 8.51 11.56
C GLN A 299 -1.77 8.38 12.92
N HIS A 300 -1.22 7.52 13.78
CA HIS A 300 -1.65 7.39 15.17
C HIS A 300 -0.82 8.30 16.09
N ASP A 301 -1.38 8.65 17.25
CA ASP A 301 -0.63 9.37 18.28
C ASP A 301 0.54 8.50 18.78
N VAL A 302 1.77 9.01 18.65
CA VAL A 302 3.00 8.34 19.07
C VAL A 302 2.99 7.99 20.55
N GLN A 303 2.37 8.84 21.37
CA GLN A 303 2.25 8.62 22.81
C GLN A 303 1.33 7.42 23.10
N GLU A 304 0.17 7.36 22.46
CA GLU A 304 -0.76 6.25 22.60
C GLU A 304 -0.11 4.95 22.14
N PHE A 305 0.52 4.96 20.98
CA PHE A 305 1.22 3.80 20.44
C PHE A 305 2.34 3.31 21.37
N LEU A 306 3.16 4.22 21.91
CA LEU A 306 4.22 3.88 22.86
C LEU A 306 3.66 3.23 24.13
N ARG A 307 2.60 3.79 24.71
CA ARG A 307 1.98 3.24 25.93
C ARG A 307 1.40 1.86 25.68
N VAL A 308 0.64 1.69 24.59
CA VAL A 308 0.08 0.38 24.22
C VAL A 308 1.20 -0.65 24.00
N LEU A 309 2.30 -0.27 23.36
CA LEU A 309 3.44 -1.16 23.16
C LEU A 309 4.11 -1.52 24.50
N LEU A 310 4.41 -0.54 25.36
CA LEU A 310 5.04 -0.78 26.66
C LEU A 310 4.15 -1.63 27.58
N ASP A 311 2.84 -1.41 27.59
CA ASP A 311 1.88 -2.18 28.38
C ASP A 311 1.81 -3.65 27.91
N LYS A 312 1.79 -3.87 26.58
CA LYS A 312 1.82 -5.23 26.01
C LYS A 312 3.13 -5.95 26.37
N LEU A 313 4.26 -5.24 26.32
CA LEU A 313 5.56 -5.79 26.72
C LEU A 313 5.62 -6.10 28.22
N GLU A 314 5.18 -5.18 29.07
CA GLU A 314 5.16 -5.39 30.52
C GLU A 314 4.29 -6.60 30.88
N SER A 315 3.09 -6.70 30.29
CA SER A 315 2.18 -7.83 30.48
C SER A 315 2.84 -9.16 30.10
N LYS A 316 3.58 -9.21 28.97
CA LYS A 316 4.28 -10.42 28.51
C LYS A 316 5.52 -10.74 29.35
N MET A 317 6.14 -9.75 29.99
CA MET A 317 7.30 -9.94 30.87
C MET A 317 6.93 -10.41 32.29
N LYS A 318 5.65 -10.34 32.70
CA LYS A 318 5.20 -10.81 34.02
C LYS A 318 5.46 -12.31 34.19
N GLY A 319 5.99 -12.71 35.35
CA GLY A 319 6.32 -14.10 35.65
C GLY A 319 7.62 -14.60 34.99
N THR A 320 8.41 -13.71 34.39
CA THR A 320 9.69 -14.05 33.73
C THR A 320 10.89 -13.49 34.49
N CYS A 321 12.11 -13.88 34.11
CA CYS A 321 13.34 -13.33 34.69
C CYS A 321 13.57 -11.82 34.41
N VAL A 322 12.76 -11.22 33.54
CA VAL A 322 12.84 -9.80 33.15
C VAL A 322 11.61 -9.00 33.60
N GLU A 323 10.79 -9.56 34.48
CA GLU A 323 9.62 -8.88 35.06
C GLU A 323 9.98 -7.50 35.64
N GLY A 324 9.10 -6.52 35.43
CA GLY A 324 9.24 -5.16 35.94
C GLY A 324 10.32 -4.32 35.24
N THR A 325 10.87 -4.77 34.11
CA THR A 325 11.89 -3.99 33.38
C THR A 325 11.35 -2.67 32.85
N VAL A 326 10.12 -2.68 32.31
CA VAL A 326 9.46 -1.47 31.79
C VAL A 326 9.27 -0.42 32.91
N PRO A 327 8.61 -0.73 34.05
CA PRO A 327 8.54 0.20 35.17
C PRO A 327 9.90 0.67 35.68
N ARG A 328 10.90 -0.23 35.80
CA ARG A 328 12.24 0.16 36.27
C ARG A 328 12.95 1.17 35.36
N LEU A 329 12.69 1.13 34.06
CA LEU A 329 13.35 2.01 33.09
C LEU A 329 12.61 3.34 32.90
N PHE A 330 11.28 3.31 32.89
CA PHE A 330 10.46 4.41 32.40
C PHE A 330 9.51 5.00 33.45
N ALA A 331 9.22 4.30 34.56
CA ALA A 331 8.26 4.79 35.54
C ALA A 331 8.88 5.82 36.50
N GLY A 332 8.35 7.04 36.48
CA GLY A 332 8.57 8.06 37.50
C GLY A 332 7.38 8.19 38.45
N LYS A 333 7.54 8.98 39.51
CA LYS A 333 6.47 9.29 40.47
C LYS A 333 6.29 10.79 40.60
N MET A 334 5.05 11.23 40.56
CA MET A 334 4.66 12.61 40.83
C MET A 334 3.51 12.64 41.84
N VAL A 335 3.37 13.77 42.53
CA VAL A 335 2.31 14.02 43.50
C VAL A 335 1.53 15.24 43.04
N SER A 336 0.28 15.03 42.68
CA SER A 336 -0.68 16.12 42.48
C SER A 336 -1.25 16.50 43.84
N PHE A 337 -1.26 17.78 44.17
CA PHE A 337 -1.80 18.26 45.44
C PHE A 337 -2.81 19.39 45.20
N ILE A 338 -3.79 19.47 46.09
CA ILE A 338 -4.77 20.54 46.18
C ILE A 338 -4.80 21.00 47.64
N LYS A 339 -4.47 22.26 47.89
CA LYS A 339 -4.43 22.85 49.23
C LYS A 339 -5.40 24.02 49.31
N CYS A 340 -6.41 23.92 50.17
CA CYS A 340 -7.37 25.00 50.37
C CYS A 340 -6.71 26.20 51.07
N LYS A 341 -7.09 27.43 50.68
CA LYS A 341 -6.49 28.67 51.22
C LYS A 341 -7.08 29.05 52.58
N HIS A 342 -8.37 28.80 52.79
CA HIS A 342 -9.12 29.28 53.96
C HIS A 342 -9.49 28.18 54.96
N VAL A 343 -9.30 26.92 54.60
CA VAL A 343 -9.55 25.76 55.47
C VAL A 343 -8.31 24.85 55.46
N ASP A 344 -8.04 24.21 56.60
CA ASP A 344 -6.91 23.30 56.74
C ASP A 344 -7.22 21.92 56.13
N TYR A 345 -7.39 21.93 54.81
CA TYR A 345 -7.66 20.75 54.00
C TYR A 345 -6.64 20.66 52.87
N THR A 346 -5.97 19.51 52.77
CA THR A 346 -5.06 19.20 51.67
C THR A 346 -5.37 17.81 51.13
N SER A 347 -5.65 17.73 49.84
CA SER A 347 -5.73 16.46 49.10
C SER A 347 -4.43 16.26 48.35
N SER A 348 -3.85 15.06 48.42
CA SER A 348 -2.66 14.71 47.64
C SER A 348 -2.82 13.31 47.07
N ARG A 349 -2.42 13.15 45.81
CA ARG A 349 -2.50 11.88 45.08
C ARG A 349 -1.16 11.61 44.42
N ALA A 350 -0.55 10.49 44.78
CA ALA A 350 0.65 10.00 44.11
C ALA A 350 0.24 9.26 42.83
N GLU A 351 0.83 9.65 41.70
CA GLU A 351 0.61 9.07 40.39
C GLU A 351 1.93 8.61 39.78
N THR A 352 1.88 7.51 39.03
CA THR A 352 3.02 6.99 38.27
C THR A 352 2.91 7.47 36.84
N PHE A 353 4.01 7.95 36.27
CA PHE A 353 4.06 8.38 34.87
C PHE A 353 5.15 7.64 34.11
N TYR A 354 4.94 7.44 32.81
CA TYR A 354 5.91 6.85 31.88
C TYR A 354 6.45 7.87 30.86
N ASP A 355 5.77 9.01 30.78
CA ASP A 355 6.03 10.12 29.88
C ASP A 355 5.63 11.43 30.55
N ILE A 356 6.24 12.54 30.13
CA ILE A 356 5.86 13.90 30.55
C ILE A 356 5.52 14.71 29.31
N GLN A 357 4.36 15.35 29.34
CA GLN A 357 3.90 16.26 28.28
C GLN A 357 4.27 17.70 28.66
N LEU A 358 5.03 18.36 27.79
CA LEU A 358 5.50 19.72 27.99
C LEU A 358 4.82 20.67 27.03
N SER A 359 4.22 21.73 27.58
CA SER A 359 3.66 22.82 26.78
C SER A 359 4.76 23.57 26.05
N VAL A 360 4.62 23.73 24.74
CA VAL A 360 5.52 24.51 23.88
C VAL A 360 5.00 25.93 23.68
N LYS A 361 3.66 26.09 23.66
CA LYS A 361 3.01 27.37 23.34
C LYS A 361 3.39 28.45 24.36
N GLY A 362 4.01 29.52 23.86
CA GLY A 362 4.44 30.65 24.69
C GLY A 362 5.67 30.38 25.58
N LYS A 363 6.41 29.29 25.34
CA LYS A 363 7.63 28.93 26.07
C LYS A 363 8.84 28.96 25.12
N ARG A 364 9.98 29.45 25.58
CA ARG A 364 11.21 29.52 24.75
C ARG A 364 12.04 28.24 24.79
N ASN A 365 12.01 27.53 25.91
CA ASN A 365 12.87 26.38 26.14
C ASN A 365 12.26 25.39 27.14
N ILE A 366 12.84 24.19 27.18
CA ILE A 366 12.45 23.07 28.05
C ILE A 366 12.39 23.44 29.54
N LEU A 367 13.27 24.31 30.04
CA LEU A 367 13.31 24.68 31.46
C LEU A 367 12.12 25.58 31.84
N GLU A 368 11.69 26.46 30.94
CA GLU A 368 10.46 27.26 31.12
C GLU A 368 9.22 26.36 31.15
N SER A 369 9.15 25.33 30.30
CA SER A 369 8.04 24.36 30.33
C SER A 369 8.02 23.54 31.61
N PHE A 370 9.17 23.12 32.14
CA PHE A 370 9.21 22.44 33.45
C PHE A 370 8.80 23.36 34.61
N LYS A 371 9.20 24.64 34.57
CA LYS A 371 8.76 25.63 35.57
C LYS A 371 7.25 25.84 35.53
N ASP A 372 6.68 25.89 34.33
CA ASP A 372 5.25 25.98 34.10
C ASP A 372 4.51 24.72 34.58
N TYR A 373 5.08 23.54 34.33
CA TYR A 373 4.51 22.26 34.73
C TYR A 373 4.35 22.12 36.25
N VAL A 374 5.30 22.64 37.02
CA VAL A 374 5.23 22.63 38.50
C VAL A 374 4.61 23.90 39.09
N ALA A 375 4.17 24.84 38.25
CA ALA A 375 3.54 26.06 38.73
C ALA A 375 2.19 25.74 39.39
N THR A 376 1.90 26.43 40.48
CA THR A 376 0.63 26.28 41.19
C THR A 376 -0.47 27.10 40.51
N GLU A 377 -1.55 26.43 40.14
CA GLU A 377 -2.78 27.02 39.64
C GLU A 377 -3.67 27.42 40.84
N THR A 378 -4.25 28.62 40.80
CA THR A 378 -5.26 29.03 41.78
C THR A 378 -6.65 28.68 41.26
N LEU A 379 -7.39 27.92 42.06
CA LEU A 379 -8.79 27.58 41.84
C LEU A 379 -9.67 28.60 42.56
N ASP A 380 -10.17 29.59 41.83
CA ASP A 380 -11.02 30.67 42.32
C ASP A 380 -12.27 30.90 41.43
N GLY A 381 -13.12 31.86 41.82
CA GLY A 381 -14.35 32.19 41.07
C GLY A 381 -15.30 30.99 40.91
N ASP A 382 -15.65 30.69 39.67
CA ASP A 382 -16.51 29.54 39.30
C ASP A 382 -15.75 28.20 39.30
N ASN A 383 -14.42 28.22 39.37
CA ASN A 383 -13.54 27.04 39.36
C ASN A 383 -13.16 26.55 40.77
N LYS A 384 -13.93 26.90 41.82
CA LYS A 384 -13.64 26.52 43.21
C LYS A 384 -13.65 25.02 43.42
N TYR A 385 -12.69 24.53 44.20
CA TYR A 385 -12.54 23.11 44.50
C TYR A 385 -13.61 22.63 45.47
N ASP A 386 -14.31 21.54 45.16
CA ASP A 386 -15.21 20.89 46.10
C ASP A 386 -14.41 20.05 47.11
N ALA A 387 -14.27 20.57 48.32
CA ALA A 387 -13.56 19.93 49.43
C ALA A 387 -14.49 19.02 50.27
N GLY A 388 -15.59 18.52 49.69
CA GLY A 388 -16.51 17.58 50.33
C GLY A 388 -17.24 18.22 51.51
N GLU A 389 -16.85 17.85 52.74
CA GLU A 389 -17.46 18.39 53.97
C GLU A 389 -17.29 19.92 54.13
N HIS A 390 -16.29 20.51 53.46
CA HIS A 390 -16.03 21.95 53.48
C HIS A 390 -16.68 22.71 52.29
N GLY A 391 -17.36 22.00 51.38
CA GLY A 391 -17.96 22.58 50.18
C GLY A 391 -16.95 23.22 49.22
N HIS A 392 -17.42 24.13 48.36
CA HIS A 392 -16.58 24.83 47.38
C HIS A 392 -15.64 25.84 48.04
N GLN A 393 -14.33 25.60 47.92
CA GLN A 393 -13.27 26.39 48.52
C GLN A 393 -12.30 26.90 47.47
N GLU A 394 -11.72 28.07 47.75
CA GLU A 394 -10.57 28.56 46.99
C GLU A 394 -9.33 27.73 47.39
N ALA A 395 -8.62 27.21 46.40
CA ALA A 395 -7.52 26.28 46.61
C ALA A 395 -6.37 26.51 45.63
N GLU A 396 -5.21 25.98 45.97
CA GLU A 396 -4.04 25.92 45.10
C GLU A 396 -3.85 24.48 44.64
N LYS A 397 -3.80 24.28 43.34
CA LYS A 397 -3.55 22.98 42.70
C LYS A 397 -2.16 23.01 42.08
N GLY A 398 -1.38 21.95 42.29
CA GLY A 398 -0.06 21.84 41.69
C GLY A 398 0.41 20.40 41.56
N VAL A 399 1.55 20.22 40.91
CA VAL A 399 2.22 18.94 40.72
C VAL A 399 3.68 19.07 41.14
N ILE A 400 4.19 18.07 41.88
CA ILE A 400 5.59 17.99 42.28
C ILE A 400 6.13 16.61 41.90
N PHE A 401 7.34 16.55 41.37
CA PHE A 401 7.99 15.29 41.06
C PHE A 401 8.61 14.67 42.33
N ALA A 402 8.23 13.43 42.63
CA ALA A 402 8.82 12.66 43.72
C ALA A 402 10.09 11.92 43.26
N SER A 403 10.10 11.38 42.04
CA SER A 403 11.26 10.72 41.44
C SER A 403 11.18 10.70 39.91
N PHE A 404 12.32 10.85 39.23
CA PHE A 404 12.42 10.71 37.77
C PHE A 404 12.99 9.34 37.35
N PRO A 405 12.54 8.77 36.22
CA PRO A 405 12.99 7.47 35.72
C PRO A 405 14.41 7.52 35.13
N PRO A 406 15.11 6.37 35.00
CA PRO A 406 16.37 6.27 34.26
C PRO A 406 16.30 6.74 32.80
N VAL A 407 15.20 6.43 32.11
CA VAL A 407 14.92 6.88 30.74
C VAL A 407 13.68 7.74 30.76
N LEU A 408 13.82 8.99 30.34
CA LEU A 408 12.79 10.02 30.40
C LEU A 408 12.29 10.34 29.00
N HIS A 409 11.00 10.08 28.77
CA HIS A 409 10.29 10.46 27.56
C HIS A 409 9.58 11.80 27.77
N LEU A 410 9.93 12.80 26.94
CA LEU A 410 9.34 14.13 26.97
C LEU A 410 8.61 14.37 25.65
N HIS A 411 7.29 14.45 25.70
CA HIS A 411 6.45 14.79 24.56
C HIS A 411 6.26 16.30 24.53
N LEU A 412 6.60 16.93 23.40
CA LEU A 412 6.42 18.34 23.18
C LEU A 412 5.05 18.54 22.54
N MET A 413 4.15 19.25 23.23
CA MET A 413 2.75 19.45 22.82
C MET A 413 2.63 20.43 21.63
N ARG A 414 3.23 20.06 20.49
CA ARG A 414 3.17 20.79 19.23
C ARG A 414 1.88 20.55 18.47
N PHE A 415 1.21 19.44 18.70
CA PHE A 415 -0.07 19.11 18.08
C PHE A 415 -1.16 19.34 19.12
N GLN A 416 -2.11 20.23 18.82
CA GLN A 416 -3.28 20.44 19.69
C GLN A 416 -4.52 20.61 18.81
N TYR A 417 -5.64 20.07 19.28
CA TYR A 417 -6.94 20.27 18.67
C TYR A 417 -7.46 21.67 19.02
N ASP A 418 -7.80 22.46 18.01
CA ASP A 418 -8.44 23.75 18.18
C ASP A 418 -9.95 23.63 17.97
N PRO A 419 -10.76 23.72 19.04
CA PRO A 419 -12.21 23.56 18.94
C PRO A 419 -12.90 24.69 18.17
N VAL A 420 -12.23 25.83 17.96
CA VAL A 420 -12.80 26.97 17.21
C VAL A 420 -12.75 26.71 15.70
N THR A 421 -11.65 26.14 15.22
CA THR A 421 -11.44 25.83 13.80
C THR A 421 -11.83 24.40 13.44
N ASP A 422 -12.17 23.58 14.43
CA ASP A 422 -12.47 22.15 14.29
C ASP A 422 -11.36 21.38 13.56
N CYS A 423 -10.11 21.79 13.79
CA CYS A 423 -8.93 21.22 13.18
C CYS A 423 -7.82 21.05 14.21
N SER A 424 -6.99 20.01 14.03
CA SER A 424 -5.70 19.97 14.73
C SER A 424 -4.80 21.06 14.15
N ILE A 425 -4.02 21.73 15.01
CA ILE A 425 -3.01 22.74 14.63
C ILE A 425 -1.61 22.29 15.10
N LYS A 426 -0.60 22.49 14.25
CA LYS A 426 0.81 22.27 14.58
C LYS A 426 1.49 23.58 14.99
N PHE A 427 2.06 23.63 16.18
CA PHE A 427 2.90 24.73 16.66
C PHE A 427 4.34 24.55 16.21
N ASN A 428 4.74 25.34 15.22
CA ASN A 428 6.11 25.38 14.70
C ASN A 428 7.02 26.37 15.43
N ASP A 429 6.57 26.97 16.54
CA ASP A 429 7.34 27.94 17.32
C ASP A 429 8.71 27.41 17.74
N ARG A 430 9.69 28.32 17.81
CA ARG A 430 11.06 27.99 18.23
C ARG A 430 11.07 27.59 19.71
N PHE A 431 11.53 26.38 19.99
CA PHE A 431 11.60 25.78 21.31
C PHE A 431 12.93 25.06 21.53
N GLU A 432 13.75 25.59 22.43
CA GLU A 432 15.10 25.08 22.68
C GLU A 432 15.11 23.92 23.70
N PHE A 433 15.91 22.90 23.38
CA PHE A 433 16.23 21.78 24.27
C PHE A 433 17.75 21.54 24.23
N TYR A 434 18.28 20.89 25.26
CA TYR A 434 19.71 20.89 25.52
C TYR A 434 20.29 19.47 25.61
N ASP A 435 21.55 19.31 25.24
CA ASP A 435 22.26 18.03 25.36
C ASP A 435 22.35 17.54 26.82
N LYS A 436 22.41 18.47 27.78
CA LYS A 436 22.41 18.20 29.21
C LYS A 436 21.25 18.90 29.88
N LEU A 437 20.48 18.16 30.66
CA LEU A 437 19.30 18.65 31.37
C LEU A 437 19.43 18.38 32.87
N ASP A 438 19.32 19.44 33.68
CA ASP A 438 19.31 19.35 35.14
C ASP A 438 17.88 19.47 35.66
N LEU A 439 17.36 18.36 36.22
CA LEU A 439 16.02 18.29 36.78
C LEU A 439 16.00 18.28 38.31
N ASN A 440 17.15 18.40 38.98
CA ASN A 440 17.20 18.48 40.44
C ASN A 440 16.30 19.57 41.05
N PRO A 441 16.16 20.77 40.44
CA PRO A 441 15.32 21.83 41.00
C PRO A 441 13.81 21.49 41.08
N TYR A 442 13.35 20.49 40.34
CA TYR A 442 11.92 20.13 40.25
C TYR A 442 11.53 18.93 41.12
N LEU A 443 12.50 18.32 41.83
CA LEU A 443 12.26 17.23 42.76
C LEU A 443 11.79 17.75 44.13
N GLN A 444 10.83 17.04 44.73
CA GLN A 444 10.35 17.33 46.09
C GLN A 444 11.46 17.26 47.13
N ALA A 445 12.36 16.28 46.98
CA ALA A 445 13.49 16.05 47.87
C ALA A 445 14.72 15.63 47.06
N PRO A 446 15.94 16.00 47.49
CA PRO A 446 17.15 15.53 46.85
C PRO A 446 17.25 14.00 46.90
N GLU A 447 17.48 13.39 45.74
CA GLU A 447 17.78 11.96 45.66
C GLU A 447 19.27 11.67 45.91
N SER A 448 19.60 10.41 46.16
CA SER A 448 20.99 9.96 46.39
C SER A 448 21.92 10.18 45.19
N SER A 449 21.37 10.17 43.97
CA SER A 449 22.08 10.53 42.75
C SER A 449 21.47 11.79 42.14
N PRO A 450 22.26 12.70 41.55
CA PRO A 450 21.71 13.85 40.84
C PRO A 450 20.73 13.44 39.73
N ALA A 451 19.67 14.23 39.55
CA ALA A 451 18.74 14.12 38.43
C ALA A 451 19.25 14.87 37.20
N THR A 452 20.50 14.59 36.79
CA THR A 452 21.11 15.11 35.57
C THR A 452 20.98 14.10 34.44
N TYR A 453 20.62 14.57 33.26
CA TYR A 453 20.28 13.76 32.10
C TYR A 453 21.09 14.17 30.86
N THR A 454 21.39 13.17 30.02
CA THR A 454 21.98 13.34 28.68
C THR A 454 20.93 13.05 27.62
N LEU A 455 20.85 13.90 26.60
CA LEU A 455 19.98 13.70 25.45
C LEU A 455 20.42 12.46 24.65
N HIS A 456 19.50 11.55 24.39
CA HIS A 456 19.74 10.29 23.70
C HIS A 456 19.09 10.23 22.31
N ALA A 457 17.84 10.69 22.19
CA ALA A 457 17.12 10.71 20.92
C ALA A 457 16.24 11.97 20.77
N VAL A 458 16.10 12.42 19.52
CA VAL A 458 15.27 13.55 19.10
C VAL A 458 14.39 13.07 17.94
N LEU A 459 13.09 12.92 18.19
CA LEU A 459 12.12 12.55 17.17
C LEU A 459 11.55 13.82 16.54
N VAL A 460 11.59 13.88 15.22
CA VAL A 460 11.35 15.08 14.43
C VAL A 460 10.26 14.82 13.41
N HIS A 461 9.38 15.80 13.24
CA HIS A 461 8.32 15.76 12.25
C HIS A 461 8.45 16.95 11.30
N SER A 462 8.50 16.67 10.00
CA SER A 462 8.56 17.65 8.93
C SER A 462 7.25 17.65 8.14
N GLY A 463 6.49 18.74 8.17
CA GLY A 463 5.19 18.83 7.52
C GLY A 463 4.10 19.38 8.43
N ASP A 464 2.85 19.26 8.02
CA ASP A 464 1.68 19.74 8.75
C ASP A 464 0.88 18.57 9.35
N ASN A 465 -0.36 18.81 9.77
CA ASN A 465 -1.17 17.77 10.42
C ASN A 465 -1.80 16.77 9.45
N HIS A 466 -1.91 17.11 8.18
CA HIS A 466 -2.54 16.26 7.15
C HIS A 466 -1.49 15.38 6.45
N GLY A 467 -0.23 15.79 6.49
CA GLY A 467 0.85 15.02 5.91
C GLY A 467 2.22 15.53 6.35
N GLY A 468 3.11 14.58 6.60
CA GLY A 468 4.48 14.89 6.91
C GLY A 468 5.34 13.64 7.08
N HIS A 469 6.62 13.89 7.30
CA HIS A 469 7.67 12.89 7.35
C HIS A 469 8.30 12.87 8.73
N TYR A 470 8.47 11.67 9.27
CA TYR A 470 9.03 11.47 10.61
C TYR A 470 10.42 10.88 10.51
N VAL A 471 11.36 11.50 11.20
CA VAL A 471 12.74 11.04 11.30
C VAL A 471 13.18 11.06 12.75
N VAL A 472 14.20 10.27 13.09
CA VAL A 472 14.78 10.30 14.44
C VAL A 472 16.29 10.46 14.40
N PHE A 473 16.79 11.36 15.24
CA PHE A 473 18.21 11.51 15.50
C PHE A 473 18.55 10.79 16.81
N ILE A 474 19.53 9.89 16.79
CA ILE A 474 19.92 9.10 17.96
C ILE A 474 21.42 9.20 18.16
N ASN A 475 21.84 9.25 19.43
CA ASN A 475 23.21 9.07 19.89
C ASN A 475 23.32 7.68 20.56
N PRO A 476 23.53 6.59 19.79
CA PRO A 476 23.27 5.22 20.24
C PRO A 476 24.06 4.78 21.46
N LYS A 477 25.29 5.29 21.60
CA LYS A 477 26.21 4.95 22.70
C LYS A 477 26.28 6.03 23.79
N GLY A 478 25.57 7.14 23.62
CA GLY A 478 25.67 8.29 24.52
C GLY A 478 27.04 8.97 24.49
N ASP A 479 27.80 8.82 23.40
CA ASP A 479 29.17 9.33 23.26
C ASP A 479 29.27 10.63 22.44
N GLY A 480 28.12 11.11 21.94
CA GLY A 480 28.00 12.36 21.18
C GLY A 480 28.08 12.15 19.67
N ARG A 481 28.19 10.91 19.19
CA ARG A 481 28.17 10.58 17.76
C ARG A 481 26.74 10.31 17.31
N TRP A 482 26.14 11.32 16.68
CA TRP A 482 24.75 11.29 16.23
C TRP A 482 24.59 10.60 14.87
N CYS A 483 23.46 9.92 14.71
CA CYS A 483 23.00 9.38 13.45
C CYS A 483 21.54 9.81 13.21
N LYS A 484 21.22 10.20 11.98
CA LYS A 484 19.87 10.41 11.48
C LYS A 484 19.36 9.09 10.92
N PHE A 485 18.26 8.60 11.47
CA PHE A 485 17.52 7.44 11.01
C PHE A 485 16.29 7.95 10.25
N ASP A 486 16.39 7.88 8.93
CA ASP A 486 15.40 8.34 7.98
C ASP A 486 14.86 7.11 7.24
N ASP A 487 13.91 6.43 7.86
CA ASP A 487 13.40 5.13 7.42
C ASP A 487 14.53 4.13 7.04
N ASP A 488 14.69 3.80 5.77
CA ASP A 488 15.66 2.83 5.26
C ASP A 488 17.10 3.39 5.17
N VAL A 489 17.22 4.71 5.18
CA VAL A 489 18.47 5.46 5.07
C VAL A 489 18.94 5.90 6.45
N VAL A 490 20.09 5.37 6.88
CA VAL A 490 20.78 5.82 8.10
C VAL A 490 22.04 6.55 7.70
N SER A 491 22.25 7.73 8.28
CA SER A 491 23.42 8.57 8.02
C SER A 491 23.98 9.16 9.30
N ARG A 492 25.29 9.46 9.30
CA ARG A 492 25.91 10.23 10.39
C ARG A 492 25.51 11.70 10.26
N CYS A 493 25.31 12.35 11.40
CA CYS A 493 25.03 13.78 11.44
C CYS A 493 25.79 14.43 12.61
N THR A 494 25.90 15.75 12.54
CA THR A 494 26.47 16.58 13.59
C THR A 494 25.48 16.76 14.74
N LYS A 495 26.00 17.20 15.89
CA LYS A 495 25.18 17.57 17.05
C LYS A 495 24.24 18.74 16.72
N GLN A 496 24.68 19.68 15.90
CA GLN A 496 23.90 20.85 15.51
C GLN A 496 22.69 20.45 14.66
N GLU A 497 22.85 19.49 13.74
CA GLU A 497 21.75 18.94 12.95
C GLU A 497 20.74 18.17 13.80
N ALA A 498 21.21 17.43 14.81
CA ALA A 498 20.33 16.66 15.70
C ALA A 498 19.55 17.55 16.69
N ILE A 499 20.13 18.68 17.12
CA ILE A 499 19.57 19.51 18.20
C ILE A 499 19.10 20.87 17.65
N ASP A 500 20.04 21.74 17.29
CA ASP A 500 19.76 23.15 17.01
C ASP A 500 18.83 23.35 15.80
N TYR A 501 18.99 22.53 14.75
CA TYR A 501 18.16 22.61 13.55
C TYR A 501 16.72 22.12 13.78
N ASN A 502 16.43 21.50 14.93
CA ASN A 502 15.13 20.93 15.26
C ASN A 502 14.36 21.74 16.32
N PHE A 503 14.82 22.95 16.67
CA PHE A 503 14.10 23.84 17.59
C PHE A 503 12.79 24.38 17.00
N GLY A 504 12.65 24.43 15.68
CA GLY A 504 11.56 25.13 14.99
C GLY A 504 11.81 26.63 14.87
N GLY A 505 10.78 27.39 14.50
CA GLY A 505 10.81 28.81 14.18
C GLY A 505 10.44 29.10 12.73
N ALA A 506 10.01 30.34 12.48
CA ALA A 506 9.87 30.89 11.13
C ALA A 506 11.12 31.71 10.80
N ASP A 507 11.67 31.56 9.59
CA ASP A 507 12.71 32.47 9.10
C ASP A 507 12.13 33.88 8.94
N GLU A 508 12.97 34.89 9.19
CA GLU A 508 12.65 36.28 8.88
C GLU A 508 12.22 36.41 7.40
N GLU A 509 11.13 37.14 7.18
CA GLU A 509 10.47 37.37 5.90
C GLU A 509 11.47 37.82 4.83
N GLY A 510 11.94 36.88 4.00
CA GLY A 510 12.94 37.14 2.95
C GLY A 510 13.88 35.99 2.57
N SER A 511 13.98 34.92 3.36
CA SER A 511 14.78 33.73 3.01
C SER A 511 13.94 32.65 2.32
N LEU A 512 14.36 32.18 1.14
CA LEU A 512 13.70 31.16 0.29
C LEU A 512 13.75 29.73 0.88
N ASN A 513 13.73 29.59 2.20
CA ASN A 513 13.95 28.32 2.89
C ASN A 513 12.65 27.51 3.01
N ILE A 514 12.52 26.45 2.22
CA ILE A 514 11.50 25.39 2.35
C ILE A 514 11.88 24.45 3.53
N LYS A 515 12.21 25.01 4.70
CA LYS A 515 12.35 24.27 5.99
C LYS A 515 11.24 24.64 6.99
N GLN A 516 10.15 25.24 6.49
CA GLN A 516 9.16 25.96 7.29
C GLN A 516 8.34 25.11 8.28
N CYS A 517 8.54 23.78 8.35
CA CYS A 517 7.73 22.90 9.21
C CYS A 517 8.51 21.74 9.87
N THR A 518 9.85 21.78 9.99
CA THR A 518 10.62 20.70 10.64
C THR A 518 10.93 21.03 12.09
N ASN A 519 10.47 20.20 13.04
CA ASN A 519 10.77 20.40 14.46
C ASN A 519 10.63 19.11 15.28
N ALA A 520 11.33 19.09 16.42
CA ALA A 520 11.24 18.00 17.38
C ALA A 520 9.86 17.99 18.07
N TYR A 521 9.24 16.82 18.16
CA TYR A 521 7.98 16.62 18.88
C TYR A 521 8.11 15.67 20.07
N MET A 522 9.18 14.89 20.15
CA MET A 522 9.48 14.03 21.30
C MET A 522 10.99 13.96 21.54
N LEU A 523 11.40 13.99 22.80
CA LEU A 523 12.79 13.91 23.24
C LEU A 523 12.96 12.74 24.20
N VAL A 524 14.10 12.05 24.10
CA VAL A 524 14.47 10.98 25.05
C VAL A 524 15.77 11.35 25.73
N TYR A 525 15.74 11.35 27.06
CA TYR A 525 16.85 11.65 27.93
C TYR A 525 17.20 10.44 28.79
N ILE A 526 18.48 10.19 29.04
CA ILE A 526 18.94 9.12 29.92
C ILE A 526 19.72 9.73 31.09
N ARG A 527 19.41 9.28 32.31
CA ARG A 527 20.06 9.76 33.53
C ARG A 527 21.54 9.40 33.53
N ASP A 528 22.40 10.36 33.87
CA ASP A 528 23.86 10.22 33.77
C ASP A 528 24.39 9.08 34.64
N SER A 529 23.79 8.86 35.83
CA SER A 529 24.17 7.79 36.76
C SER A 529 23.88 6.38 36.23
N THR A 530 22.91 6.23 35.32
CA THR A 530 22.49 4.94 34.74
C THR A 530 22.83 4.81 33.26
N LEU A 531 23.49 5.81 32.65
CA LEU A 531 23.77 5.84 31.21
C LEU A 531 24.48 4.56 30.73
N ARG A 532 25.51 4.12 31.46
CA ARG A 532 26.27 2.90 31.11
C ARG A 532 25.47 1.61 31.27
N SER A 533 24.51 1.55 32.20
CA SER A 533 23.69 0.35 32.40
C SER A 533 22.56 0.27 31.37
N VAL A 534 21.95 1.41 31.04
CA VAL A 534 20.89 1.51 30.03
C VAL A 534 21.43 1.22 28.63
N LEU A 535 22.59 1.79 28.28
CA LEU A 535 23.24 1.65 26.97
C LEU A 535 24.27 0.52 26.92
N GLN A 536 24.17 -0.48 27.79
CA GLN A 536 25.08 -1.63 27.82
C GLN A 536 25.24 -2.31 26.45
N ASP A 537 26.43 -2.82 26.14
CA ASP A 537 26.65 -3.55 24.89
C ASP A 537 25.76 -4.80 24.81
N THR A 538 25.12 -5.00 23.66
CA THR A 538 24.32 -6.18 23.36
C THR A 538 25.05 -7.03 22.34
N THR A 539 25.26 -8.29 22.68
CA THR A 539 25.95 -9.27 21.86
C THR A 539 24.99 -10.38 21.45
N GLU A 540 25.38 -11.20 20.48
CA GLU A 540 24.60 -12.39 20.09
C GLU A 540 24.35 -13.35 21.27
N ARG A 541 25.24 -13.37 22.26
CA ARG A 541 25.11 -14.20 23.47
C ARG A 541 23.96 -13.78 24.39
N ASP A 542 23.47 -12.55 24.26
CA ASP A 542 22.32 -12.06 25.04
C ASP A 542 20.98 -12.58 24.49
N ILE A 543 20.99 -13.24 23.31
CA ILE A 543 19.80 -13.69 22.59
C ILE A 543 19.60 -15.21 22.81
N PRO A 544 18.43 -15.67 23.26
CA PRO A 544 18.14 -17.10 23.39
C PRO A 544 18.30 -17.86 22.08
N ARG A 545 18.90 -19.06 22.13
CA ARG A 545 19.18 -19.87 20.93
C ARG A 545 17.90 -20.34 20.25
N GLU A 546 16.87 -20.59 21.04
CA GLU A 546 15.53 -20.99 20.61
C GLU A 546 14.90 -19.91 19.73
N LEU A 547 15.04 -18.64 20.14
CA LEU A 547 14.58 -17.49 19.36
C LEU A 547 15.34 -17.37 18.03
N VAL A 548 16.67 -17.49 18.06
CA VAL A 548 17.51 -17.45 16.84
C VAL A 548 17.11 -18.57 15.87
N ALA A 549 16.92 -19.80 16.37
CA ALA A 549 16.50 -20.93 15.55
C ALA A 549 15.12 -20.71 14.91
N ARG A 550 14.14 -20.22 15.69
CA ARG A 550 12.81 -19.90 15.18
C ARG A 550 12.85 -18.83 14.09
N LEU A 551 13.53 -17.72 14.33
CA LEU A 551 13.63 -16.62 13.36
C LEU A 551 14.38 -17.02 12.08
N SER A 552 15.40 -17.88 12.21
CA SER A 552 16.14 -18.41 11.06
C SER A 552 15.27 -19.33 10.20
N GLU A 553 14.44 -20.18 10.82
CA GLU A 553 13.49 -21.04 10.09
C GLU A 553 12.39 -20.22 9.41
N GLU A 554 11.84 -19.20 10.08
CA GLU A 554 10.88 -18.28 9.46
C GLU A 554 11.47 -17.60 8.21
N ARG A 555 12.72 -17.12 8.30
CA ARG A 555 13.42 -16.51 7.16
C ARG A 555 13.63 -17.51 6.02
N ARG A 556 13.95 -18.77 6.33
CA ARG A 556 14.12 -19.83 5.33
C ARG A 556 12.81 -20.11 4.59
N LEU A 557 11.69 -20.18 5.30
CA LEU A 557 10.36 -20.39 4.73
C LEU A 557 9.91 -19.21 3.88
N GLU A 558 10.21 -17.97 4.30
CA GLU A 558 9.90 -16.77 3.52
C GLU A 558 10.71 -16.69 2.23
N ALA A 559 12.00 -17.05 2.29
CA ALA A 559 12.83 -17.15 1.10
C ALA A 559 12.27 -18.19 0.10
N LEU A 560 11.80 -19.34 0.60
CA LEU A 560 11.14 -20.35 -0.23
C LEU A 560 9.86 -19.80 -0.90
N LYS A 561 8.97 -19.18 -0.12
CA LYS A 561 7.73 -18.59 -0.64
C LYS A 561 7.98 -17.46 -1.63
N ARG A 562 9.01 -16.64 -1.41
CA ARG A 562 9.40 -15.59 -2.35
C ARG A 562 9.90 -16.19 -3.66
N LYS A 563 10.71 -17.25 -3.59
CA LYS A 563 11.14 -18.00 -4.77
C LYS A 563 9.94 -18.60 -5.53
N GLU A 564 8.99 -19.21 -4.82
CA GLU A 564 7.77 -19.75 -5.42
C GLU A 564 6.90 -18.67 -6.09
N ARG A 565 6.76 -17.49 -5.48
CA ARG A 565 6.07 -16.33 -6.09
C ARG A 565 6.79 -15.81 -7.31
N ASN A 566 8.11 -15.64 -7.22
CA ASN A 566 8.93 -15.22 -8.36
C ASN A 566 8.85 -16.22 -9.51
N GLU A 567 8.70 -17.52 -9.24
CA GLU A 567 8.52 -18.53 -10.28
C GLU A 567 7.06 -18.69 -10.73
N ALA A 568 6.06 -18.18 -9.99
CA ALA A 568 4.64 -18.40 -10.27
C ALA A 568 4.20 -17.82 -11.61
N HIS A 569 4.74 -16.66 -12.02
CA HIS A 569 4.42 -16.02 -13.30
C HIS A 569 4.81 -16.88 -14.53
N LEU A 570 5.70 -17.86 -14.35
CA LEU A 570 6.12 -18.81 -15.39
C LEU A 570 5.11 -19.95 -15.62
N PHE A 571 4.12 -20.09 -14.75
CA PHE A 571 3.10 -21.13 -14.83
C PHE A 571 1.73 -20.55 -15.16
N MET A 572 0.85 -21.40 -15.68
CA MET A 572 -0.57 -21.12 -15.89
C MET A 572 -1.42 -22.30 -15.42
N THR A 573 -2.70 -22.03 -15.22
CA THR A 573 -3.69 -23.04 -14.81
C THR A 573 -4.56 -23.42 -16.00
N VAL A 574 -4.63 -24.71 -16.31
CA VAL A 574 -5.57 -25.28 -17.29
C VAL A 574 -6.71 -25.95 -16.53
N GLN A 575 -7.94 -25.52 -16.78
CA GLN A 575 -9.15 -26.04 -16.14
C GLN A 575 -9.86 -26.97 -17.10
N LEU A 576 -9.99 -28.25 -16.73
CA LEU A 576 -10.66 -29.25 -17.56
C LEU A 576 -12.05 -29.52 -17.01
N VAL A 577 -13.06 -29.27 -17.84
CA VAL A 577 -14.46 -29.53 -17.55
C VAL A 577 -14.86 -30.78 -18.33
N THR A 578 -15.45 -31.77 -17.67
CA THR A 578 -15.97 -32.98 -18.31
C THR A 578 -17.46 -32.87 -18.59
N GLU A 579 -17.99 -33.78 -19.40
CA GLU A 579 -19.42 -33.85 -19.77
C GLU A 579 -20.35 -34.02 -18.56
N ASP A 580 -19.84 -34.54 -17.43
CA ASP A 580 -20.58 -34.63 -16.17
C ASP A 580 -21.05 -33.26 -15.66
N ASN A 581 -20.31 -32.18 -15.93
CA ASN A 581 -20.70 -30.82 -15.56
C ASN A 581 -21.91 -30.31 -16.35
N PHE A 582 -22.17 -30.90 -17.52
CA PHE A 582 -23.29 -30.51 -18.37
C PHE A 582 -24.58 -31.19 -17.90
N GLN A 583 -24.46 -32.29 -17.16
CA GLN A 583 -25.59 -33.03 -16.63
C GLN A 583 -26.33 -32.23 -15.57
N GLY A 584 -27.65 -32.11 -15.73
CA GLY A 584 -28.51 -31.40 -14.78
C GLY A 584 -28.47 -29.87 -14.91
N HIS A 585 -27.62 -29.31 -15.77
CA HIS A 585 -27.62 -27.86 -16.02
C HIS A 585 -28.97 -27.41 -16.61
N GLN A 586 -29.60 -26.45 -15.94
CA GLN A 586 -30.92 -25.92 -16.31
C GLN A 586 -30.80 -24.61 -17.12
N GLY A 587 -29.60 -24.03 -17.18
CA GLY A 587 -29.37 -22.72 -17.76
C GLY A 587 -29.07 -22.68 -19.24
N PHE A 588 -28.72 -21.48 -19.70
CA PHE A 588 -28.08 -21.25 -21.00
C PHE A 588 -26.68 -21.87 -21.02
N ASP A 589 -26.17 -22.15 -22.22
CA ASP A 589 -24.88 -22.79 -22.47
C ASP A 589 -24.77 -24.19 -21.84
N LEU A 590 -23.56 -24.76 -21.78
CA LEU A 590 -23.38 -26.16 -21.38
C LEU A 590 -23.33 -26.35 -19.86
N TYR A 591 -22.83 -25.37 -19.11
CA TYR A 591 -22.72 -25.41 -17.65
C TYR A 591 -22.63 -24.00 -17.07
N ASP A 592 -22.75 -23.91 -15.74
CA ASP A 592 -22.47 -22.70 -14.97
C ASP A 592 -20.99 -22.70 -14.52
N PRO A 593 -20.16 -21.74 -14.99
CA PRO A 593 -18.77 -21.64 -14.58
C PRO A 593 -18.54 -21.45 -13.07
N GLU A 594 -19.52 -20.90 -12.34
CA GLU A 594 -19.41 -20.68 -10.89
C GLU A 594 -19.68 -21.94 -10.07
N GLN A 595 -20.52 -22.84 -10.60
CA GLN A 595 -20.92 -24.09 -9.93
C GLN A 595 -20.16 -25.32 -10.47
N GLY A 596 -19.51 -25.20 -11.62
CA GLY A 596 -18.80 -26.29 -12.29
C GLY A 596 -17.59 -26.80 -11.50
N VAL A 597 -17.43 -28.13 -11.50
CA VAL A 597 -16.25 -28.81 -10.96
C VAL A 597 -15.27 -29.08 -12.09
N SER A 598 -14.11 -28.42 -12.03
CA SER A 598 -13.03 -28.60 -13.00
C SER A 598 -11.81 -29.30 -12.40
N ILE A 599 -11.11 -30.07 -13.24
CA ILE A 599 -9.79 -30.61 -12.91
C ILE A 599 -8.76 -29.52 -13.24
N ASN A 600 -8.10 -28.99 -12.20
CA ASN A 600 -7.12 -27.93 -12.35
C ASN A 600 -5.70 -28.50 -12.51
N LEU A 601 -5.07 -28.23 -13.65
CA LEU A 601 -3.69 -28.60 -13.93
C LEU A 601 -2.79 -27.36 -13.93
N ARG A 602 -1.68 -27.43 -13.20
CA ARG A 602 -0.63 -26.39 -13.22
C ARG A 602 0.47 -26.81 -14.19
N ILE A 603 0.75 -25.98 -15.19
CA ILE A 603 1.76 -26.26 -16.23
C ILE A 603 2.59 -25.00 -16.53
N ARG A 604 3.83 -25.15 -17.01
CA ARG A 604 4.65 -24.02 -17.45
C ARG A 604 4.04 -23.41 -18.71
N LYS A 605 4.01 -22.08 -18.81
CA LYS A 605 3.48 -21.36 -20.00
C LYS A 605 4.18 -21.78 -21.30
N LEU A 606 5.49 -22.00 -21.22
CA LEU A 606 6.35 -22.42 -22.34
C LEU A 606 6.41 -23.94 -22.56
N ALA A 607 5.70 -24.74 -21.75
CA ALA A 607 5.57 -26.17 -22.05
C ALA A 607 4.84 -26.34 -23.39
N THR A 608 5.11 -27.43 -24.09
CA THR A 608 4.46 -27.76 -25.36
C THR A 608 3.05 -28.32 -25.14
N TYR A 609 2.20 -28.20 -26.17
CA TYR A 609 0.88 -28.83 -26.15
C TYR A 609 0.98 -30.35 -25.95
N GLN A 610 2.00 -31.01 -26.50
CA GLN A 610 2.26 -32.42 -26.25
C GLN A 610 2.46 -32.72 -24.75
N GLU A 611 3.29 -31.97 -24.04
CA GLU A 611 3.51 -32.15 -22.60
C GLU A 611 2.21 -31.96 -21.80
N LEU A 612 1.33 -31.06 -22.23
CA LEU A 612 -0.01 -30.92 -21.63
C LEU A 612 -0.85 -32.19 -21.84
N THR A 613 -0.88 -32.77 -23.03
CA THR A 613 -1.65 -34.00 -23.29
C THR A 613 -1.13 -35.18 -22.46
N GLU A 614 0.18 -35.30 -22.27
CA GLU A 614 0.79 -36.33 -21.43
C GLU A 614 0.43 -36.12 -19.94
N LEU A 615 0.44 -34.86 -19.48
CA LEU A 615 0.00 -34.49 -18.13
C LEU A 615 -1.47 -34.84 -17.90
N ILE A 616 -2.34 -34.55 -18.88
CA ILE A 616 -3.77 -34.90 -18.83
C ILE A 616 -3.92 -36.42 -18.77
N ALA A 617 -3.28 -37.16 -19.66
CA ALA A 617 -3.32 -38.62 -19.71
C ALA A 617 -2.93 -39.26 -18.36
N SER A 618 -1.84 -38.77 -17.75
CA SER A 618 -1.39 -39.26 -16.44
C SER A 618 -2.35 -38.92 -15.30
N THR A 619 -3.00 -37.76 -15.35
CA THR A 619 -3.92 -37.29 -14.32
C THR A 619 -5.28 -37.98 -14.38
N THR A 620 -5.84 -38.12 -15.59
CA THR A 620 -7.17 -38.69 -15.82
C THR A 620 -7.14 -40.21 -15.97
N ARG A 621 -5.96 -40.80 -16.19
CA ARG A 621 -5.74 -42.22 -16.49
C ARG A 621 -6.36 -42.69 -17.81
N TYR A 622 -6.56 -41.78 -18.76
CA TYR A 622 -6.92 -42.09 -20.14
C TYR A 622 -5.67 -42.05 -21.03
N ASN A 623 -5.64 -42.85 -22.09
CA ASN A 623 -4.64 -42.69 -23.14
C ASN A 623 -4.95 -41.47 -24.00
N VAL A 624 -3.93 -40.90 -24.65
CA VAL A 624 -4.06 -39.71 -25.50
C VAL A 624 -5.12 -39.89 -26.60
N ASP A 625 -5.27 -41.09 -27.16
CA ASP A 625 -6.28 -41.40 -28.19
C ASP A 625 -7.72 -41.54 -27.65
N GLN A 626 -7.89 -41.52 -26.32
CA GLN A 626 -9.18 -41.72 -25.65
C GLN A 626 -9.80 -40.42 -25.13
N PHE A 627 -9.17 -39.28 -25.38
CA PHE A 627 -9.75 -37.98 -25.06
C PHE A 627 -9.47 -36.94 -26.14
N ARG A 628 -10.27 -35.87 -26.17
CA ARG A 628 -10.02 -34.70 -27.00
C ARG A 628 -10.28 -33.43 -26.21
N ILE A 629 -9.42 -32.43 -26.41
CA ILE A 629 -9.48 -31.14 -25.72
C ILE A 629 -10.19 -30.15 -26.64
N TRP A 630 -11.27 -29.55 -26.13
CA TRP A 630 -12.03 -28.52 -26.81
C TRP A 630 -11.97 -27.22 -26.00
N PRO A 631 -11.18 -26.22 -26.42
CA PRO A 631 -11.12 -24.94 -25.71
C PRO A 631 -12.50 -24.30 -25.56
N MET A 632 -12.83 -23.84 -24.36
CA MET A 632 -14.05 -23.08 -24.11
C MET A 632 -13.77 -21.62 -24.49
N ALA A 633 -14.39 -21.13 -25.56
CA ALA A 633 -14.18 -19.79 -26.07
C ALA A 633 -15.43 -18.92 -25.92
N GLY A 634 -15.23 -17.67 -25.49
CA GLY A 634 -16.27 -16.65 -25.54
C GLY A 634 -16.54 -16.23 -26.98
N ARG A 635 -17.80 -16.23 -27.38
CA ARG A 635 -18.27 -15.76 -28.70
C ARG A 635 -18.72 -14.29 -28.61
N THR A 636 -18.86 -13.63 -29.75
CA THR A 636 -19.31 -12.22 -29.86
C THR A 636 -20.69 -11.95 -29.27
N ASN A 637 -21.49 -13.00 -29.10
CA ASN A 637 -22.84 -12.97 -28.56
C ASN A 637 -22.92 -13.25 -27.05
N ASN A 638 -21.78 -13.19 -26.33
CA ASN A 638 -21.64 -13.46 -24.90
C ASN A 638 -22.00 -14.90 -24.48
N THR A 639 -21.86 -15.88 -25.37
CA THR A 639 -21.92 -17.31 -25.02
C THR A 639 -20.51 -17.89 -24.87
N MET A 640 -20.36 -18.90 -24.03
CA MET A 640 -19.11 -19.66 -23.86
C MET A 640 -19.31 -21.08 -24.39
N ARG A 641 -18.70 -21.41 -25.53
CA ARG A 641 -18.90 -22.69 -26.20
C ARG A 641 -17.58 -23.38 -26.55
N PRO A 642 -17.55 -24.73 -26.61
CA PRO A 642 -16.39 -25.47 -27.09
C PRO A 642 -16.06 -25.08 -28.52
N LYS A 643 -14.78 -24.90 -28.83
CA LYS A 643 -14.27 -24.62 -30.18
C LYS A 643 -13.30 -25.73 -30.59
N ALA A 644 -13.25 -26.07 -31.88
CA ALA A 644 -12.23 -26.98 -32.39
C ALA A 644 -10.82 -26.39 -32.27
N LEU A 645 -9.86 -27.27 -31.98
CA LEU A 645 -8.43 -26.99 -31.98
C LEU A 645 -7.74 -27.83 -33.06
N ASP A 646 -6.77 -27.24 -33.76
CA ASP A 646 -5.94 -27.96 -34.72
C ASP A 646 -4.77 -28.66 -34.01
N TRP A 647 -5.10 -29.76 -33.33
CA TRP A 647 -4.18 -30.48 -32.46
C TRP A 647 -2.96 -31.08 -33.21
N GLU A 648 -3.06 -31.32 -34.53
CA GLU A 648 -1.90 -31.75 -35.34
C GLU A 648 -0.94 -30.59 -35.61
N ALA A 649 -1.46 -29.40 -35.93
CA ALA A 649 -0.65 -28.21 -36.16
C ALA A 649 -0.09 -27.58 -34.86
N ASP A 650 -0.77 -27.80 -33.73
CA ASP A 650 -0.48 -27.15 -32.45
C ASP A 650 0.43 -27.98 -31.52
N LEU A 651 0.74 -29.23 -31.87
CA LEU A 651 1.47 -30.17 -31.00
C LEU A 651 2.80 -29.64 -30.45
N GLY A 652 3.53 -28.89 -31.29
CA GLY A 652 4.82 -28.29 -30.95
C GLY A 652 4.76 -26.84 -30.45
N LYS A 653 3.57 -26.22 -30.40
CA LYS A 653 3.40 -24.85 -29.89
C LYS A 653 3.38 -24.85 -28.36
N SER A 654 3.67 -23.69 -27.77
CA SER A 654 3.59 -23.55 -26.32
C SER A 654 2.14 -23.51 -25.85
N VAL A 655 1.86 -23.97 -24.63
CA VAL A 655 0.51 -23.97 -24.07
C VAL A 655 -0.07 -22.55 -23.99
N THR A 656 0.75 -21.54 -23.70
CA THR A 656 0.28 -20.14 -23.67
C THR A 656 -0.13 -19.62 -25.05
N ASP A 657 0.56 -20.06 -26.11
CA ASP A 657 0.22 -19.68 -27.48
C ASP A 657 -1.07 -20.37 -27.94
N VAL A 658 -1.22 -21.67 -27.63
CA VAL A 658 -2.44 -22.44 -27.94
C VAL A 658 -3.65 -21.93 -27.15
N ALA A 659 -3.42 -21.42 -25.94
CA ALA A 659 -4.44 -20.81 -25.10
C ALA A 659 -4.76 -19.35 -25.46
N ASP A 660 -4.17 -18.77 -26.51
CA ASP A 660 -4.31 -17.35 -26.87
C ASP A 660 -4.03 -16.40 -25.67
N ASN A 661 -3.05 -16.75 -24.83
CA ASN A 661 -2.69 -16.07 -23.56
C ASN A 661 -3.80 -16.04 -22.48
N CYS A 662 -4.82 -16.89 -22.57
CA CYS A 662 -5.81 -17.03 -21.51
C CYS A 662 -5.23 -17.76 -20.29
N ASN A 663 -5.38 -17.17 -19.09
CA ASN A 663 -5.02 -17.80 -17.82
C ASN A 663 -6.01 -17.35 -16.71
N PRO A 664 -6.83 -18.25 -16.14
CA PRO A 664 -6.88 -19.68 -16.42
C PRO A 664 -7.39 -20.00 -17.84
N TRP A 665 -6.93 -21.12 -18.40
CA TRP A 665 -7.40 -21.63 -19.70
C TRP A 665 -8.40 -22.76 -19.50
N THR A 666 -9.67 -22.54 -19.84
CA THR A 666 -10.75 -23.50 -19.62
C THR A 666 -11.02 -24.33 -20.88
N CYS A 667 -11.06 -25.64 -20.74
CA CYS A 667 -11.28 -26.58 -21.83
C CYS A 667 -12.34 -27.62 -21.45
N PHE A 668 -13.23 -27.95 -22.38
CA PHE A 668 -14.03 -29.16 -22.33
C PHE A 668 -13.15 -30.37 -22.70
N LEU A 669 -13.05 -31.34 -21.79
CA LEU A 669 -12.35 -32.59 -22.01
C LEU A 669 -13.37 -33.66 -22.40
N GLU A 670 -13.44 -33.94 -23.70
CA GLU A 670 -14.21 -35.05 -24.24
C GLU A 670 -13.51 -36.36 -23.90
N LEU A 671 -14.20 -37.28 -23.23
CA LEU A 671 -13.66 -38.57 -22.82
C LEU A 671 -14.38 -39.71 -23.55
N LEU A 672 -13.63 -40.74 -23.92
CA LEU A 672 -14.20 -41.95 -24.48
C LEU A 672 -15.09 -42.65 -23.43
N PRO A 673 -16.38 -42.91 -23.71
CA PRO A 673 -17.23 -43.59 -22.74
C PRO A 673 -16.71 -45.00 -22.42
N PRO A 674 -16.56 -45.38 -21.13
CA PRO A 674 -16.02 -46.68 -20.74
C PRO A 674 -16.80 -47.87 -21.34
N ASP A 675 -18.10 -47.71 -21.52
CA ASP A 675 -19.01 -48.76 -21.99
C ASP A 675 -19.18 -48.76 -23.53
N SER A 676 -18.43 -47.92 -24.27
CA SER A 676 -18.57 -47.79 -25.73
C SER A 676 -18.06 -49.00 -26.52
N GLY A 677 -17.17 -49.82 -25.94
CA GLY A 677 -16.50 -50.92 -26.63
C GLY A 677 -15.45 -50.47 -27.66
N LEU A 678 -15.15 -49.17 -27.74
CA LEU A 678 -14.14 -48.60 -28.63
C LEU A 678 -12.78 -48.47 -27.91
N SER A 679 -11.69 -48.44 -28.67
CA SER A 679 -10.34 -48.22 -28.14
C SER A 679 -9.86 -46.78 -28.22
N ALA A 680 -10.49 -45.95 -29.06
CA ALA A 680 -10.16 -44.55 -29.30
C ALA A 680 -11.41 -43.76 -29.68
N LEU A 681 -11.38 -42.43 -29.50
CA LEU A 681 -12.46 -41.55 -29.95
C LEU A 681 -12.59 -41.60 -31.48
N PRO A 682 -13.82 -41.45 -32.04
CA PRO A 682 -13.99 -41.38 -33.48
C PRO A 682 -13.22 -40.19 -34.08
N PRO A 683 -12.71 -40.32 -35.32
CA PRO A 683 -12.01 -39.23 -35.99
C PRO A 683 -12.95 -38.05 -36.22
N PHE A 684 -12.47 -36.85 -35.96
CA PHE A 684 -13.19 -35.60 -36.20
C PHE A 684 -12.52 -34.84 -37.36
N GLN A 685 -13.28 -34.57 -38.42
CA GLN A 685 -12.81 -33.84 -39.62
C GLN A 685 -13.44 -32.45 -39.64
N GLN A 686 -12.71 -31.43 -39.17
CA GLN A 686 -13.23 -30.07 -38.96
C GLN A 686 -13.76 -29.41 -40.25
N ASP A 687 -13.33 -29.86 -41.44
CA ASP A 687 -13.80 -29.37 -42.73
C ASP A 687 -15.14 -29.98 -43.19
N ARG A 688 -15.59 -31.06 -42.55
CA ARG A 688 -16.77 -31.84 -42.97
C ARG A 688 -17.76 -32.11 -41.85
N MET A 689 -17.31 -32.02 -40.60
CA MET A 689 -18.05 -32.34 -39.40
C MET A 689 -18.12 -31.12 -38.49
N VAL A 690 -19.18 -31.09 -37.68
CA VAL A 690 -19.39 -30.11 -36.61
C VAL A 690 -19.75 -30.85 -35.32
N LEU A 691 -19.22 -30.38 -34.20
CA LEU A 691 -19.62 -30.86 -32.87
C LEU A 691 -20.89 -30.14 -32.40
N LEU A 692 -22.00 -30.87 -32.31
CA LEU A 692 -23.28 -30.36 -31.80
C LEU A 692 -23.60 -30.93 -30.42
N PHE A 693 -24.24 -30.11 -29.60
CA PHE A 693 -24.74 -30.47 -28.27
C PHE A 693 -26.27 -30.48 -28.26
N PHE A 694 -26.85 -31.33 -27.43
CA PHE A 694 -28.31 -31.51 -27.41
C PHE A 694 -28.89 -31.35 -26.01
N LYS A 695 -30.02 -30.66 -25.93
CA LYS A 695 -30.81 -30.49 -24.71
C LYS A 695 -32.25 -30.95 -24.96
N TYR A 696 -32.73 -31.91 -24.18
CA TYR A 696 -34.12 -32.31 -24.20
C TYR A 696 -34.91 -31.52 -23.14
N TYR A 697 -35.96 -30.82 -23.56
CA TYR A 697 -36.89 -30.17 -22.65
C TYR A 697 -38.10 -31.04 -22.42
N ASP A 698 -38.42 -31.32 -21.15
CA ASP A 698 -39.68 -31.93 -20.75
C ASP A 698 -40.64 -30.86 -20.18
N PRO A 699 -41.67 -30.45 -20.94
CA PRO A 699 -42.65 -29.47 -20.48
C PRO A 699 -43.46 -29.90 -19.25
N THR A 700 -43.52 -31.21 -18.97
CA THR A 700 -44.29 -31.78 -17.84
C THR A 700 -43.58 -31.52 -16.52
N THR A 701 -42.27 -31.80 -16.49
CA THR A 701 -41.41 -31.58 -15.31
C THR A 701 -40.82 -30.19 -15.28
N ARG A 702 -40.86 -29.46 -16.42
CA ARG A 702 -40.26 -28.13 -16.63
C ARG A 702 -38.75 -28.15 -16.42
N GLN A 703 -38.11 -29.22 -16.91
CA GLN A 703 -36.68 -29.43 -16.78
C GLN A 703 -35.99 -29.61 -18.13
N ILE A 704 -34.76 -29.14 -18.19
CA ILE A 704 -33.82 -29.42 -19.27
C ILE A 704 -32.97 -30.63 -18.87
N HIS A 705 -32.86 -31.57 -19.80
CA HIS A 705 -32.01 -32.74 -19.68
C HIS A 705 -30.93 -32.68 -20.75
N TYR A 706 -29.68 -32.74 -20.33
CA TYR A 706 -28.57 -32.85 -21.27
C TYR A 706 -28.65 -34.18 -22.03
N ALA A 707 -28.61 -34.11 -23.36
CA ALA A 707 -28.79 -35.25 -24.25
C ALA A 707 -27.51 -35.54 -25.05
N GLY A 708 -26.34 -35.31 -24.45
CA GLY A 708 -25.04 -35.62 -25.03
C GLY A 708 -24.66 -34.70 -26.20
N HIS A 709 -23.52 -35.02 -26.81
CA HIS A 709 -23.02 -34.38 -28.02
C HIS A 709 -22.99 -35.37 -29.21
N HIS A 710 -22.76 -34.89 -30.42
CA HIS A 710 -22.61 -35.72 -31.63
C HIS A 710 -21.78 -35.01 -32.70
N TYR A 711 -20.96 -35.76 -33.45
CA TYR A 711 -20.33 -35.25 -34.67
C TYR A 711 -21.30 -35.38 -35.83
N ALA A 712 -21.81 -34.26 -36.32
CA ALA A 712 -22.74 -34.24 -37.44
C ALA A 712 -22.02 -33.85 -38.73
N LEU A 713 -22.41 -34.46 -39.85
CA LEU A 713 -21.90 -34.08 -41.16
C LEU A 713 -22.59 -32.79 -41.63
N ILE A 714 -21.82 -31.75 -41.91
CA ILE A 714 -22.32 -30.39 -42.23
C ILE A 714 -23.33 -30.40 -43.39
N LYS A 715 -23.09 -31.23 -44.42
CA LYS A 715 -23.90 -31.31 -45.64
C LYS A 715 -25.09 -32.28 -45.56
N ARG A 716 -25.28 -32.95 -44.42
CA ARG A 716 -26.41 -33.88 -44.21
C ARG A 716 -27.61 -33.14 -43.60
N PRO A 717 -28.84 -33.62 -43.86
CA PRO A 717 -30.02 -33.01 -43.29
C PRO A 717 -30.14 -33.26 -41.79
N LEU A 718 -30.70 -32.29 -41.05
CA LEU A 718 -30.94 -32.42 -39.61
C LEU A 718 -31.86 -33.61 -39.27
N ALA A 719 -32.76 -33.97 -40.18
CA ALA A 719 -33.64 -35.13 -40.07
C ALA A 719 -32.88 -36.45 -39.80
N ASP A 720 -31.63 -36.57 -40.27
CA ASP A 720 -30.79 -37.76 -40.03
C ASP A 720 -30.44 -37.92 -38.53
N LEU A 721 -30.51 -36.85 -37.74
CA LEU A 721 -30.23 -36.86 -36.30
C LEU A 721 -31.46 -37.20 -35.45
N VAL A 722 -32.68 -37.03 -35.97
CA VAL A 722 -33.94 -37.24 -35.22
C VAL A 722 -34.04 -38.63 -34.58
N PRO A 723 -33.69 -39.75 -35.25
CA PRO A 723 -33.72 -41.07 -34.62
C PRO A 723 -32.84 -41.17 -33.36
N ILE A 724 -31.68 -40.50 -33.38
CA ILE A 724 -30.73 -40.48 -32.26
C ILE A 724 -31.32 -39.64 -31.12
N LEU A 725 -31.91 -38.48 -31.42
CA LEU A 725 -32.56 -37.62 -30.41
C LEU A 725 -33.71 -38.32 -29.71
N LEU A 726 -34.54 -39.05 -30.46
CA LEU A 726 -35.62 -39.87 -29.91
C LEU A 726 -35.09 -40.96 -28.97
N GLN A 727 -34.04 -41.66 -29.38
CA GLN A 727 -33.41 -42.70 -28.55
C GLN A 727 -32.87 -42.11 -27.25
N ARG A 728 -32.17 -40.97 -27.32
CA ARG A 728 -31.58 -40.31 -26.14
C ARG A 728 -32.63 -39.77 -25.17
N ALA A 729 -33.77 -39.31 -25.67
CA ALA A 729 -34.90 -38.89 -24.86
C ALA A 729 -35.78 -40.06 -24.38
N GLY A 730 -35.48 -41.31 -24.76
CA GLY A 730 -36.29 -42.48 -24.41
C GLY A 730 -37.69 -42.48 -25.05
N LEU A 731 -37.86 -41.81 -26.19
CA LEU A 731 -39.15 -41.65 -26.88
C LEU A 731 -39.36 -42.73 -27.95
N PRO A 732 -40.62 -43.11 -28.25
CA PRO A 732 -40.92 -44.07 -29.30
C PRO A 732 -40.43 -43.63 -30.68
N PRO A 733 -40.00 -44.57 -31.55
CA PRO A 733 -39.73 -44.28 -32.96
C PRO A 733 -40.93 -43.61 -33.62
N HIS A 734 -40.69 -42.57 -34.43
CA HIS A 734 -41.71 -41.74 -35.11
C HIS A 734 -42.47 -40.72 -34.24
N THR A 735 -42.04 -40.49 -32.99
CA THR A 735 -42.57 -39.35 -32.21
C THR A 735 -42.18 -38.04 -32.89
N GLN A 736 -43.14 -37.14 -33.07
CA GLN A 736 -42.90 -35.82 -33.64
C GLN A 736 -42.18 -34.93 -32.61
N LEU A 737 -41.09 -34.29 -33.06
CA LEU A 737 -40.29 -33.38 -32.25
C LEU A 737 -40.42 -31.95 -32.74
N GLU A 738 -40.32 -31.01 -31.81
CA GLU A 738 -39.99 -29.62 -32.11
C GLU A 738 -38.53 -29.37 -31.76
N LEU A 739 -37.81 -28.69 -32.65
CA LEU A 739 -36.41 -28.39 -32.51
C LEU A 739 -36.19 -26.88 -32.48
N TYR A 740 -35.23 -26.47 -31.68
CA TYR A 740 -34.87 -25.09 -31.45
C TYR A 740 -33.35 -24.95 -31.42
N GLU A 741 -32.84 -23.84 -31.94
CA GLU A 741 -31.45 -23.45 -31.78
C GLU A 741 -31.31 -22.53 -30.56
N GLU A 742 -30.39 -22.89 -29.67
CA GLU A 742 -29.99 -22.02 -28.55
C GLU A 742 -28.81 -21.15 -28.95
N VAL A 743 -29.12 -20.02 -29.59
CA VAL A 743 -28.13 -19.07 -30.14
C VAL A 743 -27.43 -18.30 -29.01
N LYS A 744 -28.21 -17.67 -28.12
CA LYS A 744 -27.74 -16.89 -26.96
C LYS A 744 -28.87 -16.63 -25.96
N PRO A 745 -28.58 -16.16 -24.73
CA PRO A 745 -29.62 -15.69 -23.83
C PRO A 745 -30.57 -14.68 -24.50
N GLY A 746 -31.87 -15.00 -24.46
CA GLY A 746 -32.94 -14.20 -25.08
C GLY A 746 -33.23 -14.47 -26.55
N MET A 747 -32.44 -15.34 -27.23
CA MET A 747 -32.62 -15.71 -28.63
C MET A 747 -32.64 -17.24 -28.77
N ILE A 748 -33.85 -17.78 -28.84
CA ILE A 748 -34.14 -19.19 -29.11
C ILE A 748 -34.98 -19.27 -30.38
N ASP A 749 -34.40 -19.82 -31.43
CA ASP A 749 -34.98 -19.84 -32.77
C ASP A 749 -35.58 -21.21 -33.10
N THR A 750 -36.76 -21.21 -33.71
CA THR A 750 -37.46 -22.44 -34.06
C THR A 750 -36.91 -23.00 -35.37
N ILE A 751 -36.61 -24.30 -35.39
CA ILE A 751 -36.11 -24.97 -36.58
C ILE A 751 -37.28 -25.60 -37.35
N GLU A 752 -37.67 -25.01 -38.48
CA GLU A 752 -38.84 -25.44 -39.26
C GLU A 752 -38.52 -26.47 -40.36
N HIS A 753 -37.34 -26.37 -41.01
CA HIS A 753 -36.99 -27.13 -42.21
C HIS A 753 -35.90 -28.18 -41.96
N ILE A 754 -36.22 -29.26 -41.25
CA ILE A 754 -35.26 -30.31 -40.87
C ILE A 754 -34.73 -31.15 -42.06
N ASP A 755 -35.33 -31.03 -43.23
CA ASP A 755 -34.99 -31.76 -44.46
C ASP A 755 -33.80 -31.16 -45.23
N LYS A 756 -33.34 -29.98 -44.83
CA LYS A 756 -32.20 -29.28 -45.46
C LYS A 756 -30.87 -29.55 -44.74
N PRO A 757 -29.71 -29.34 -45.40
CA PRO A 757 -28.40 -29.45 -44.77
C PRO A 757 -28.23 -28.54 -43.53
N LEU A 758 -27.43 -28.97 -42.54
CA LEU A 758 -27.22 -28.22 -41.29
C LEU A 758 -26.73 -26.78 -41.52
N GLU A 759 -25.76 -26.59 -42.43
CA GLU A 759 -25.22 -25.27 -42.79
C GLU A 759 -26.25 -24.28 -43.35
N THR A 760 -27.41 -24.78 -43.79
CA THR A 760 -28.51 -23.95 -44.31
C THR A 760 -29.63 -23.72 -43.30
N ILE A 761 -29.62 -24.46 -42.19
CA ILE A 761 -30.63 -24.39 -41.13
C ILE A 761 -30.16 -23.49 -40.00
N LEU A 762 -28.92 -23.70 -39.54
CA LEU A 762 -28.34 -22.99 -38.40
C LEU A 762 -27.54 -21.79 -38.93
N GLU A 763 -27.85 -20.60 -38.44
CA GLU A 763 -27.14 -19.39 -38.83
C GLU A 763 -25.74 -19.39 -38.19
N GLU A 764 -24.68 -19.26 -39.00
CA GLU A 764 -23.29 -19.30 -38.53
C GLU A 764 -22.91 -20.61 -37.80
N LEU A 765 -23.23 -21.76 -38.40
CA LEU A 765 -22.89 -23.09 -37.87
C LEU A 765 -21.43 -23.19 -37.39
N MET A 766 -21.26 -23.52 -36.10
CA MET A 766 -19.97 -23.65 -35.43
C MET A 766 -19.93 -24.86 -34.48
N ASP A 767 -18.73 -25.34 -34.16
CA ASP A 767 -18.54 -26.31 -33.08
C ASP A 767 -19.05 -25.71 -31.76
N GLY A 768 -19.79 -26.51 -30.98
CA GLY A 768 -20.37 -26.08 -29.72
C GLY A 768 -21.79 -25.52 -29.81
N ASP A 769 -22.42 -25.53 -31.00
CA ASP A 769 -23.82 -25.14 -31.14
C ASP A 769 -24.75 -26.13 -30.41
N ILE A 770 -25.83 -25.59 -29.84
CA ILE A 770 -26.77 -26.34 -29.00
C ILE A 770 -28.13 -26.39 -29.70
N ILE A 771 -28.62 -27.61 -29.91
CA ILE A 771 -29.98 -27.87 -30.38
C ILE A 771 -30.81 -28.34 -29.19
N CYS A 772 -31.80 -27.53 -28.83
CA CYS A 772 -32.83 -27.91 -27.88
C CYS A 772 -33.99 -28.61 -28.61
N TYR A 773 -34.57 -29.63 -28.00
CA TYR A 773 -35.70 -30.33 -28.59
C TYR A 773 -36.71 -30.80 -27.54
N GLN A 774 -37.96 -30.94 -27.95
CA GLN A 774 -39.05 -31.43 -27.09
C GLN A 774 -40.04 -32.27 -27.89
N LYS A 775 -40.85 -33.06 -27.19
CA LYS A 775 -42.00 -33.74 -27.81
C LYS A 775 -43.06 -32.71 -28.23
N TYR A 776 -43.59 -32.86 -29.44
CA TYR A 776 -44.76 -32.09 -29.88
C TYR A 776 -46.02 -32.57 -29.15
N ASP A 777 -46.66 -31.65 -28.41
CA ASP A 777 -47.93 -31.90 -27.72
C ASP A 777 -48.81 -30.64 -27.71
N PRO A 778 -49.89 -30.59 -28.51
CA PRO A 778 -50.71 -29.39 -28.65
C PRO A 778 -51.43 -28.96 -27.37
N GLU A 779 -51.68 -29.87 -26.42
CA GLU A 779 -52.32 -29.53 -25.14
C GLU A 779 -51.34 -28.78 -24.22
N ILE A 780 -50.06 -29.16 -24.25
CA ILE A 780 -49.04 -28.63 -23.35
C ILE A 780 -48.42 -27.34 -23.89
N MET A 781 -48.32 -27.18 -25.21
CA MET A 781 -47.75 -25.99 -25.85
C MET A 781 -48.48 -24.68 -25.48
N GLY A 782 -49.77 -24.76 -25.15
CA GLY A 782 -50.57 -23.63 -24.68
C GLY A 782 -50.23 -23.16 -23.26
N SER A 783 -49.50 -23.95 -22.47
CA SER A 783 -49.14 -23.62 -21.09
C SER A 783 -48.04 -22.55 -20.98
N GLN A 784 -47.85 -22.00 -19.78
CA GLN A 784 -46.90 -20.92 -19.50
C GLN A 784 -45.45 -21.27 -19.87
N LEU A 785 -45.03 -22.51 -19.61
CA LEU A 785 -43.71 -23.03 -19.98
C LEU A 785 -43.82 -24.19 -20.98
N GLY A 786 -44.82 -24.14 -21.86
CA GLY A 786 -45.13 -25.24 -22.78
C GLY A 786 -44.08 -25.50 -23.86
N THR A 787 -43.14 -24.58 -24.07
CA THR A 787 -42.09 -24.68 -25.08
C THR A 787 -40.72 -24.31 -24.54
N VAL A 788 -39.64 -24.82 -25.17
CA VAL A 788 -38.24 -24.44 -24.90
C VAL A 788 -38.08 -22.92 -24.89
N LYS A 789 -38.64 -22.25 -25.90
CA LYS A 789 -38.57 -20.78 -26.02
C LYS A 789 -39.19 -20.06 -24.82
N LYS A 790 -40.35 -20.53 -24.34
CA LYS A 790 -41.00 -19.98 -23.15
C LYS A 790 -40.22 -20.28 -21.87
N TYR A 791 -39.62 -21.46 -21.77
CA TYR A 791 -38.77 -21.84 -20.64
C TYR A 791 -37.57 -20.90 -20.50
N PHE A 792 -36.80 -20.71 -21.56
CA PHE A 792 -35.64 -19.82 -21.53
C PHE A 792 -36.02 -18.34 -21.41
N TYR A 793 -37.17 -17.93 -21.96
CA TYR A 793 -37.70 -16.58 -21.72
C TYR A 793 -37.97 -16.36 -20.23
N ASP A 794 -38.66 -17.30 -19.57
CA ASP A 794 -38.93 -17.22 -18.13
C ASP A 794 -37.64 -17.21 -17.32
N LEU A 795 -36.69 -18.09 -17.65
CA LEU A 795 -35.39 -18.16 -16.98
C LEU A 795 -34.60 -16.84 -17.07
N LEU A 796 -34.57 -16.20 -18.24
CA LEU A 796 -33.83 -14.95 -18.46
C LEU A 796 -34.41 -13.80 -17.63
N HIS A 797 -35.74 -13.72 -17.53
CA HIS A 797 -36.42 -12.63 -16.82
C HIS A 797 -36.69 -12.98 -15.35
N ARG A 798 -36.26 -14.15 -14.88
CA ARG A 798 -36.46 -14.57 -13.49
C ARG A 798 -35.36 -13.98 -12.62
N ILE A 799 -35.77 -13.16 -11.66
CA ILE A 799 -34.91 -12.56 -10.66
C ILE A 799 -35.23 -13.12 -9.27
N GLU A 800 -34.21 -13.33 -8.46
CA GLU A 800 -34.37 -13.59 -7.03
C GLU A 800 -34.23 -12.27 -6.27
N VAL A 801 -35.29 -11.87 -5.57
CA VAL A 801 -35.30 -10.63 -4.80
C VAL A 801 -35.45 -10.98 -3.33
N THR A 802 -34.45 -10.59 -2.53
CA THR A 802 -34.50 -10.68 -1.08
C THR A 802 -35.15 -9.43 -0.50
N PHE A 803 -36.22 -9.62 0.27
CA PHE A 803 -36.92 -8.57 0.98
C PHE A 803 -36.53 -8.62 2.46
N CYS A 804 -35.99 -7.52 2.98
CA CYS A 804 -35.64 -7.36 4.39
C CYS A 804 -36.54 -6.31 5.05
N ASP A 805 -36.89 -6.52 6.31
CA ASP A 805 -37.67 -5.55 7.07
C ASP A 805 -36.79 -4.37 7.54
N LYS A 806 -37.04 -3.19 6.96
CA LYS A 806 -36.34 -1.95 7.34
C LYS A 806 -36.46 -1.61 8.82
N THR A 807 -37.56 -1.98 9.48
CA THR A 807 -37.80 -1.64 10.90
C THR A 807 -37.05 -2.57 11.86
N ASN A 808 -36.54 -3.69 11.37
CA ASN A 808 -35.77 -4.64 12.16
C ASN A 808 -34.28 -4.63 11.74
N PRO A 809 -33.41 -3.89 12.45
CA PRO A 809 -31.99 -3.79 12.09
C PRO A 809 -31.21 -5.12 12.24
N LEU A 810 -31.82 -6.17 12.77
CA LEU A 810 -31.25 -7.52 12.86
C LEU A 810 -31.73 -8.46 11.75
N ASP A 811 -32.67 -8.05 10.89
CA ASP A 811 -33.19 -8.84 9.77
C ASP A 811 -32.30 -8.70 8.53
N VAL A 812 -31.05 -9.13 8.64
CA VAL A 812 -30.09 -9.10 7.52
C VAL A 812 -30.38 -10.23 6.52
N THR A 813 -31.11 -11.27 6.95
CA THR A 813 -31.41 -12.46 6.15
C THR A 813 -32.67 -12.32 5.28
N GLY A 814 -33.68 -11.59 5.74
CA GLY A 814 -34.92 -11.36 5.01
C GLY A 814 -35.62 -12.65 4.53
N PHE A 815 -36.41 -12.53 3.46
CA PHE A 815 -36.89 -13.68 2.69
C PHE A 815 -36.74 -13.43 1.19
N THR A 816 -36.38 -14.47 0.45
CA THR A 816 -36.20 -14.41 -1.00
C THR A 816 -37.47 -14.86 -1.72
N LEU A 817 -37.86 -14.11 -2.75
CA LEU A 817 -38.89 -14.51 -3.72
C LEU A 817 -38.30 -14.51 -5.12
N SER A 818 -38.58 -15.58 -5.86
CA SER A 818 -38.30 -15.64 -7.29
C SER A 818 -39.48 -15.06 -8.06
N MET A 819 -39.22 -14.07 -8.91
CA MET A 819 -40.25 -13.36 -9.68
C MET A 819 -39.72 -12.87 -11.02
N SER A 820 -40.60 -12.41 -11.91
CA SER A 820 -40.18 -11.87 -13.21
C SER A 820 -39.78 -10.39 -13.08
N GLU A 821 -38.75 -9.97 -13.80
CA GLU A 821 -38.32 -8.58 -13.92
C GLU A 821 -39.40 -7.69 -14.57
N ASP A 822 -40.27 -8.27 -15.40
CA ASP A 822 -41.36 -7.56 -16.09
C ASP A 822 -42.55 -7.19 -15.16
N LEU A 823 -42.49 -7.57 -13.88
CA LEU A 823 -43.59 -7.30 -12.94
C LEU A 823 -43.64 -5.83 -12.54
N GLY A 824 -44.83 -5.23 -12.70
CA GLY A 824 -45.10 -3.90 -12.16
C GLY A 824 -45.26 -3.90 -10.64
N TYR A 825 -45.14 -2.72 -10.02
CA TYR A 825 -45.25 -2.51 -8.56
C TYR A 825 -46.43 -3.24 -7.91
N ASP A 826 -47.63 -3.16 -8.51
CA ASP A 826 -48.83 -3.78 -7.94
C ASP A 826 -48.79 -5.31 -7.94
N GLN A 827 -48.06 -5.92 -8.87
CA GLN A 827 -47.89 -7.37 -8.94
C GLN A 827 -46.86 -7.84 -7.92
N VAL A 828 -45.74 -7.12 -7.80
CA VAL A 828 -44.73 -7.37 -6.76
C VAL A 828 -45.35 -7.23 -5.37
N ALA A 829 -46.13 -6.17 -5.13
CA ALA A 829 -46.81 -5.94 -3.86
C ALA A 829 -47.82 -7.04 -3.50
N ARG A 830 -48.48 -7.64 -4.50
CA ARG A 830 -49.35 -8.81 -4.29
C ARG A 830 -48.56 -10.06 -3.93
N LEU A 831 -47.52 -10.40 -4.69
CA LEU A 831 -46.70 -11.58 -4.43
C LEU A 831 -46.05 -11.52 -3.04
N VAL A 832 -45.50 -10.37 -2.69
CA VAL A 832 -44.92 -10.12 -1.37
C VAL A 832 -46.02 -10.19 -0.31
N GLY A 833 -47.14 -9.51 -0.52
CA GLY A 833 -48.27 -9.50 0.41
C GLY A 833 -48.84 -10.90 0.70
N ASP A 834 -49.03 -11.70 -0.33
CA ASP A 834 -49.48 -13.10 -0.22
C ASP A 834 -48.46 -13.95 0.55
N ARG A 835 -47.16 -13.70 0.37
CA ARG A 835 -46.08 -14.41 1.07
C ARG A 835 -46.06 -14.14 2.57
N ILE A 836 -46.27 -12.88 2.97
CA ILE A 836 -46.20 -12.45 4.38
C ILE A 836 -47.57 -12.32 5.06
N GLY A 837 -48.66 -12.55 4.34
CA GLY A 837 -50.03 -12.49 4.86
C GLY A 837 -50.59 -11.07 5.06
N TYR A 838 -50.07 -10.09 4.33
CA TYR A 838 -50.52 -8.69 4.40
C TYR A 838 -51.09 -8.21 3.06
N PRO A 839 -52.12 -7.35 3.09
CA PRO A 839 -52.66 -6.81 1.85
C PRO A 839 -51.67 -5.81 1.22
N PRO A 840 -51.61 -5.71 -0.13
CA PRO A 840 -50.60 -4.92 -0.85
C PRO A 840 -50.54 -3.43 -0.47
N ASN A 841 -51.65 -2.88 0.01
CA ASN A 841 -51.76 -1.48 0.44
C ASN A 841 -51.14 -1.19 1.82
N MET A 842 -50.73 -2.23 2.55
CA MET A 842 -50.01 -2.10 3.83
C MET A 842 -48.50 -2.28 3.68
N LEU A 843 -48.00 -2.44 2.44
CA LEU A 843 -46.59 -2.61 2.13
C LEU A 843 -46.02 -1.31 1.54
N GLN A 844 -44.90 -0.86 2.09
CA GLN A 844 -44.11 0.25 1.56
C GLN A 844 -42.72 -0.25 1.20
N PHE A 845 -42.42 -0.30 -0.09
CA PHE A 845 -41.09 -0.65 -0.58
C PHE A 845 -40.16 0.57 -0.58
N PHE A 846 -38.86 0.32 -0.56
CA PHE A 846 -37.83 1.34 -0.62
C PHE A 846 -36.83 1.01 -1.72
N LYS A 847 -36.29 2.03 -2.40
CA LYS A 847 -35.24 1.88 -3.41
C LYS A 847 -33.89 1.68 -2.71
N SER A 848 -33.12 0.67 -3.13
CA SER A 848 -31.76 0.43 -2.66
C SER A 848 -30.78 1.42 -3.30
N GLN A 849 -29.85 1.97 -2.52
CA GLN A 849 -28.73 2.81 -2.98
C GLN A 849 -27.39 2.14 -2.61
N GLY A 850 -27.07 0.99 -3.21
CA GLY A 850 -25.77 0.34 -2.99
C GLY A 850 -25.50 -0.10 -1.55
N GLN A 851 -24.22 -0.12 -1.13
CA GLN A 851 -23.73 -0.69 0.13
C GLN A 851 -24.17 0.06 1.41
N ASP A 852 -24.79 1.24 1.29
CA ASP A 852 -25.25 2.02 2.44
C ASP A 852 -26.73 1.79 2.79
N THR A 853 -26.96 1.00 3.84
CA THR A 853 -28.31 0.65 4.33
C THR A 853 -29.05 1.80 5.04
N LEU A 854 -28.40 2.96 5.22
CA LEU A 854 -28.93 4.08 6.03
C LEU A 854 -29.79 5.08 5.24
N TYR A 855 -29.71 5.11 3.90
CA TYR A 855 -30.39 6.11 3.06
C TYR A 855 -31.28 5.50 1.97
N CYS A 856 -32.39 4.86 2.37
CA CYS A 856 -33.35 4.29 1.40
C CYS A 856 -34.57 5.21 1.16
N VAL A 857 -34.81 5.57 -0.10
CA VAL A 857 -35.94 6.42 -0.54
C VAL A 857 -37.21 5.58 -0.75
N PRO A 858 -38.41 6.00 -0.29
CA PRO A 858 -39.65 5.26 -0.51
C PRO A 858 -39.98 5.10 -2.01
N LEU A 859 -40.36 3.89 -2.41
CA LEU A 859 -40.84 3.60 -3.76
C LEU A 859 -42.35 3.88 -3.84
N TYR A 860 -42.76 4.85 -4.65
CA TYR A 860 -44.16 5.26 -4.75
C TYR A 860 -44.88 4.54 -5.89
N ARG A 861 -46.15 4.19 -5.65
CA ARG A 861 -47.07 3.43 -6.53
C ARG A 861 -47.37 4.08 -7.91
N PHE A 862 -46.81 5.26 -8.20
CA PHE A 862 -47.16 6.09 -9.38
C PHE A 862 -45.96 6.56 -10.22
N LEU A 863 -44.82 5.90 -10.15
CA LEU A 863 -43.73 6.12 -11.10
C LEU A 863 -43.51 4.82 -11.88
N LYS A 864 -43.80 4.86 -13.18
CA LYS A 864 -43.41 3.81 -14.12
C LYS A 864 -41.92 3.50 -13.92
N CYS A 865 -41.59 2.21 -13.82
CA CYS A 865 -40.23 1.71 -14.04
C CYS A 865 -39.75 2.12 -15.43
#